data_AF-A0A5K7ZJZ8-F1
#
_entry.id   AF-A0A5K7ZJZ8-F1
#
_cell.length_a   1.000
_cell.length_b   1.000
_cell.length_c   1.000
_cell.angle_alpha   90.00
_cell.angle_beta   90.00
_cell.angle_gamma   90.00
#
_symmetry.space_group_name_H-M   'P 1'
#
loop_
_entity.id
_entity.type
_entity.pdbx_description
1 polymer ?
#
loop_
_entity_poly.entity_id
_entity_poly.type
_entity_poly.pdbx_seq_one_letter_code
_entity_poly.pdbx_strand_id
1 'polypeptide(L)'
;MASVKKIFVIIFVAMLSLPAAGWITGTLQNNSDNTVNPGFPRPETGLWFDRDYYRAIEGWFRETLPMAETLKVANHWLDYYLFSASSIKAVHVGRRGWLFWGTKQAEPENTEAVRQAGHRLCLALHATESIVNATGSRFLVALIPGKAAIYPEYTGVSARADRTSLYGSLMEANRRFPINGLVKLEPVLKKAKLSGQAVYGKRSRLWCRPAAAAAAGQILTAARLAGHGSDPPTDDACPPGDDDLYRLLLGRKKQASMAHTGYRAGPFAVDGPETTIYGDDYLNALLPVLTRAFSAVTIIDATQVSTLGQDLLAHQSEMILLECGQETLERLHLDLEALYTAEQDRLKGVVTRPIALQAADPVGPCALDITDNGLVIRSSGNTAAFSLPAITGSTSRIFRMAKLTFAAGHHGPVSVKALPDRSGPIQKQFGKGTGFMLVPLPFDQSVDLIVTPSQKPGVFTMEKAELISFYGDQPIPSPSLPEPAKATGDIYKGLPIADLEPPPPLPVVRPASAPPVAHPTQTLPELDITDIEDGCVFQRKHNAASIVVSGSYTGVTGPVEARVLAADDESVRVPWTVVDDAPQNSVFTGILAHVPQGGWYRLEVRSALTPWVVKKGRHRWGVGMLVACIGQSNMHEWFATGTDHQPSPRVMIHRDGRWHQPTSTGNGALALGNRLAARLKIPIGLLNYSVNGSGLTAKADWGTGFWLDTAPDGIYRRFVDGVNRAGGSVEAVVWMQGEADAARGTVSREAYRKALERLVDDHIRIDIRNGSSRPQLPFLMIPLVKRPTGKDRPCQWIRQAQMDALDTIEECHLAALSMDLENRGRQHLQPEAYTTLGLRTAQTVLYLQGKTDYHRGPAIASVARVSNQAIDIIIRHRGGTDITPAEGITGFEVLSGETSLPITAITRRDATTIRIEMASGLPEDFRVRYLYGAHPNTTGAVRDNTALALPLEPYSDQ
;
A
#
# COMPACT_ATOMS: atom_id res chain seq x y z
N MET A 1 -31.43 -41.98 7.79
CA MET A 1 -30.91 -40.60 7.66
C MET A 1 -31.95 -39.49 7.87
N ALA A 2 -33.22 -39.64 7.46
CA ALA A 2 -34.26 -38.60 7.66
C ALA A 2 -34.66 -38.35 9.14
N SER A 3 -34.56 -39.37 10.00
CA SER A 3 -34.90 -39.24 11.43
C SER A 3 -33.88 -38.41 12.21
N VAL A 4 -32.58 -38.58 11.92
CA VAL A 4 -31.49 -37.77 12.51
C VAL A 4 -31.60 -36.29 12.10
N LYS A 5 -32.06 -36.00 10.87
CA LYS A 5 -32.31 -34.63 10.38
C LYS A 5 -33.37 -33.88 11.19
N LYS A 6 -34.49 -34.54 11.54
CA LYS A 6 -35.57 -33.89 12.31
C LYS A 6 -35.14 -33.62 13.76
N ILE A 7 -34.46 -34.58 14.39
CA ILE A 7 -33.98 -34.45 15.77
C ILE A 7 -32.99 -33.28 15.90
N PHE A 8 -32.07 -33.13 14.95
CA PHE A 8 -31.06 -32.07 15.02
C PHE A 8 -31.65 -30.67 14.78
N VAL A 9 -32.61 -30.53 13.86
CA VAL A 9 -33.34 -29.27 13.64
C VAL A 9 -34.16 -28.88 14.87
N ILE A 10 -34.82 -29.84 15.53
CA ILE A 10 -35.58 -29.60 16.76
C ILE A 10 -34.63 -29.16 17.89
N ILE A 11 -33.47 -29.80 18.05
CA ILE A 11 -32.46 -29.39 19.05
C ILE A 11 -31.93 -27.99 18.75
N PHE A 12 -31.66 -27.67 17.49
CA PHE A 12 -31.16 -26.36 17.08
C PHE A 12 -32.18 -25.24 17.32
N VAL A 13 -33.45 -25.47 16.98
CA VAL A 13 -34.56 -24.54 17.24
C VAL A 13 -34.82 -24.39 18.74
N ALA A 14 -34.74 -25.48 19.52
CA ALA A 14 -34.87 -25.44 20.98
C ALA A 14 -33.72 -24.64 21.63
N MET A 15 -32.48 -24.82 21.16
CA MET A 15 -31.31 -24.06 21.64
C MET A 15 -31.40 -22.57 21.34
N LEU A 16 -31.95 -22.17 20.18
CA LEU A 16 -32.13 -20.76 19.84
C LEU A 16 -33.29 -20.09 20.62
N SER A 17 -34.28 -20.86 21.06
CA SER A 17 -35.46 -20.35 21.77
C SER A 17 -35.35 -20.39 23.30
N LEU A 18 -34.45 -21.21 23.85
CA LEU A 18 -34.16 -21.35 25.29
C LEU A 18 -33.76 -20.03 26.01
N PRO A 19 -32.91 -19.16 25.44
CA PRO A 19 -32.54 -17.89 26.10
C PRO A 19 -33.71 -16.90 26.19
N ALA A 20 -34.54 -16.83 25.15
CA ALA A 20 -35.74 -16.00 25.13
C ALA A 20 -36.76 -16.46 26.18
N ALA A 21 -36.92 -17.77 26.36
CA ALA A 21 -37.76 -18.36 27.40
C ALA A 21 -37.20 -18.15 28.82
N GLY A 22 -35.87 -18.26 29.00
CA GLY A 22 -35.19 -17.98 30.28
C GLY A 22 -35.31 -16.52 30.73
N TRP A 23 -35.36 -15.59 29.77
CA TRP A 23 -35.62 -14.18 30.05
C TRP A 23 -37.09 -13.91 30.43
N ILE A 24 -38.06 -14.46 29.69
CA ILE A 24 -39.51 -14.31 30.00
C ILE A 24 -39.87 -14.82 31.40
N THR A 25 -39.14 -15.83 31.88
CA THR A 25 -39.35 -16.46 33.18
C THR A 25 -38.53 -15.84 34.32
N GLY A 26 -37.73 -14.80 34.03
CA GLY A 26 -36.95 -14.07 35.04
C GLY A 26 -35.79 -14.88 35.65
N THR A 27 -35.38 -15.98 35.02
CA THR A 27 -34.34 -16.89 35.55
C THR A 27 -32.92 -16.51 35.12
N LEU A 28 -32.77 -15.62 34.12
CA LEU A 28 -31.49 -15.01 33.72
C LEU A 28 -31.36 -13.62 34.36
N GLN A 29 -30.30 -13.39 35.14
CA GLN A 29 -30.06 -12.11 35.83
C GLN A 29 -29.84 -10.94 34.85
N ASN A 30 -30.42 -9.80 35.21
CA ASN A 30 -30.22 -8.52 34.54
C ASN A 30 -28.79 -8.01 34.79
N ASN A 31 -28.05 -7.67 33.73
CA ASN A 31 -26.75 -7.04 33.87
C ASN A 31 -26.83 -5.56 33.47
N SER A 32 -26.83 -4.69 34.49
CA SER A 32 -26.57 -3.25 34.32
C SER A 32 -25.08 -2.91 34.43
N ASP A 33 -24.22 -3.90 34.73
CA ASP A 33 -22.77 -3.75 34.86
C ASP A 33 -22.02 -4.77 33.99
N ASN A 34 -21.17 -4.28 33.10
CA ASN A 34 -20.42 -5.09 32.13
C ASN A 34 -19.19 -5.77 32.76
N THR A 35 -19.40 -6.66 33.73
CA THR A 35 -18.34 -7.54 34.24
C THR A 35 -18.64 -9.02 33.96
N VAL A 36 -17.77 -9.60 33.13
CA VAL A 36 -17.39 -11.03 33.05
C VAL A 36 -18.41 -12.05 32.48
N ASN A 37 -19.70 -11.75 32.32
CA ASN A 37 -20.59 -12.52 31.43
C ASN A 37 -21.62 -11.60 30.75
N PRO A 38 -21.80 -11.66 29.42
CA PRO A 38 -22.71 -10.74 28.76
C PRO A 38 -24.17 -11.14 29.09
N GLY A 39 -24.99 -10.18 29.52
CA GLY A 39 -26.45 -10.32 29.59
C GLY A 39 -27.07 -10.15 28.21
N PHE A 40 -28.22 -10.76 27.93
CA PHE A 40 -28.88 -10.70 26.62
C PHE A 40 -29.30 -9.24 26.28
N PRO A 41 -29.05 -8.71 25.06
CA PRO A 41 -29.37 -7.32 24.69
C PRO A 41 -30.88 -7.01 24.74
N ARG A 42 -31.27 -5.92 25.41
CA ARG A 42 -32.70 -5.56 25.59
C ARG A 42 -33.38 -5.19 24.27
N PRO A 43 -34.52 -5.80 23.91
CA PRO A 43 -35.33 -5.36 22.78
C PRO A 43 -36.11 -4.10 23.15
N GLU A 44 -35.61 -2.94 22.74
CA GLU A 44 -36.36 -1.68 22.77
C GLU A 44 -36.98 -1.42 21.40
N THR A 45 -38.21 -0.91 21.38
CA THR A 45 -39.00 -0.71 20.14
C THR A 45 -38.31 0.20 19.12
N GLY A 46 -37.39 1.08 19.54
CA GLY A 46 -36.59 1.93 18.66
C GLY A 46 -35.38 1.25 18.00
N LEU A 47 -34.95 0.08 18.49
CA LEU A 47 -33.71 -0.61 18.05
C LEU A 47 -33.98 -1.74 17.03
N TRP A 48 -35.24 -1.98 16.66
CA TRP A 48 -35.64 -3.06 15.75
C TRP A 48 -35.19 -2.84 14.30
N PHE A 49 -34.71 -1.65 13.97
CA PHE A 49 -34.12 -1.35 12.67
C PHE A 49 -32.63 -0.96 12.77
N ASP A 50 -32.06 -1.05 13.98
CA ASP A 50 -30.66 -0.71 14.24
C ASP A 50 -29.76 -1.93 13.95
N ARG A 51 -28.86 -1.76 12.99
CA ARG A 51 -27.91 -2.79 12.56
C ARG A 51 -26.94 -3.19 13.68
N ASP A 52 -26.62 -2.28 14.59
CA ASP A 52 -25.70 -2.53 15.69
C ASP A 52 -26.37 -3.28 16.85
N TYR A 53 -27.70 -3.17 17.01
CA TYR A 53 -28.48 -4.00 17.92
C TYR A 53 -28.45 -5.48 17.51
N TYR A 54 -28.65 -5.77 16.22
CA TYR A 54 -28.54 -7.14 15.70
C TYR A 54 -27.12 -7.70 15.81
N ARG A 55 -26.09 -6.86 15.64
CA ARG A 55 -24.69 -7.24 15.89
C ARG A 55 -24.41 -7.51 17.37
N ALA A 56 -25.05 -6.78 18.29
CA ALA A 56 -24.93 -7.03 19.72
C ALA A 56 -25.59 -8.37 20.11
N ILE A 57 -26.75 -8.70 19.53
CA ILE A 57 -27.39 -10.03 19.69
C ILE A 57 -26.48 -11.12 19.14
N GLU A 58 -25.95 -10.94 17.92
CA GLU A 58 -25.03 -11.89 17.30
C GLU A 58 -23.74 -12.06 18.13
N GLY A 59 -23.21 -10.96 18.67
CA GLY A 59 -22.07 -10.93 19.57
C GLY A 59 -22.34 -11.66 20.89
N TRP A 60 -23.52 -11.48 21.47
CA TRP A 60 -23.94 -12.22 22.66
C TRP A 60 -24.00 -13.72 22.40
N PHE A 61 -24.68 -14.18 21.33
CA PHE A 61 -24.72 -15.61 20.99
C PHE A 61 -23.33 -16.21 20.73
N ARG A 62 -22.41 -15.42 20.16
CA ARG A 62 -21.02 -15.81 19.92
C ARG A 62 -20.23 -16.05 21.21
N GLU A 63 -20.64 -15.41 22.30
CA GLU A 63 -19.87 -15.33 23.56
C GLU A 63 -20.49 -16.15 24.69
N THR A 64 -21.81 -16.22 24.74
CA THR A 64 -22.55 -16.90 25.82
C THR A 64 -22.81 -18.37 25.53
N LEU A 65 -22.80 -18.78 24.26
CA LEU A 65 -22.83 -20.20 23.91
C LEU A 65 -21.39 -20.73 23.93
N PRO A 66 -20.97 -21.55 24.93
CA PRO A 66 -19.65 -22.17 24.97
C PRO A 66 -19.35 -23.08 23.76
N MET A 67 -20.35 -23.31 22.91
CA MET A 67 -20.26 -24.08 21.68
C MET A 67 -20.41 -23.24 20.40
N ALA A 68 -20.38 -21.90 20.42
CA ALA A 68 -20.61 -21.09 19.21
C ALA A 68 -19.64 -21.43 18.06
N GLU A 69 -18.34 -21.55 18.34
CA GLU A 69 -17.34 -22.01 17.36
C GLU A 69 -17.56 -23.48 16.97
N THR A 70 -17.96 -24.32 17.93
CA THR A 70 -18.33 -25.73 17.66
C THR A 70 -19.56 -25.85 16.75
N LEU A 71 -20.53 -24.96 16.89
CA LEU A 71 -21.76 -24.88 16.09
C LEU A 71 -21.48 -24.31 14.71
N LYS A 72 -20.58 -23.32 14.57
CA LYS A 72 -20.11 -22.86 13.25
C LYS A 72 -19.38 -23.98 12.52
N VAL A 73 -18.44 -24.66 13.20
CA VAL A 73 -17.75 -25.83 12.65
C VAL A 73 -18.75 -26.92 12.28
N ALA A 74 -19.74 -27.21 13.14
CA ALA A 74 -20.79 -28.18 12.85
C ALA A 74 -21.64 -27.76 11.66
N ASN A 75 -22.02 -26.48 11.53
CA ASN A 75 -22.77 -25.97 10.39
C ASN A 75 -21.98 -26.10 9.09
N HIS A 76 -20.71 -25.68 9.07
CA HIS A 76 -19.84 -25.85 7.91
C HIS A 76 -19.59 -27.34 7.58
N TRP A 77 -19.47 -28.18 8.60
CA TRP A 77 -19.37 -29.62 8.44
C TRP A 77 -20.65 -30.21 7.81
N LEU A 78 -21.83 -29.75 8.25
CA LEU A 78 -23.12 -30.15 7.70
C LEU A 78 -23.26 -29.66 6.25
N ASP A 79 -22.94 -28.40 5.95
CA ASP A 79 -22.90 -27.84 4.58
C ASP A 79 -22.10 -28.74 3.64
N TYR A 80 -20.92 -29.18 4.09
CA TYR A 80 -20.04 -30.02 3.29
C TYR A 80 -20.55 -31.46 3.13
N TYR A 81 -20.88 -32.15 4.23
CA TYR A 81 -21.24 -33.57 4.18
C TYR A 81 -22.68 -33.82 3.72
N LEU A 82 -23.62 -32.90 3.97
CA LEU A 82 -25.03 -33.05 3.60
C LEU A 82 -25.37 -32.38 2.28
N PHE A 83 -24.79 -31.22 2.00
CA PHE A 83 -25.18 -30.40 0.84
C PHE A 83 -24.09 -30.30 -0.22
N SER A 84 -22.89 -30.86 0.02
CA SER A 84 -21.72 -30.71 -0.86
C SER A 84 -21.45 -29.24 -1.21
N ALA A 85 -21.72 -28.35 -0.24
CA ALA A 85 -21.63 -26.91 -0.39
C ALA A 85 -20.59 -26.33 0.58
N SER A 86 -20.13 -25.11 0.28
CA SER A 86 -19.29 -24.32 1.18
C SER A 86 -19.89 -22.93 1.33
N SER A 87 -20.11 -22.52 2.57
CA SER A 87 -20.44 -21.15 2.95
C SER A 87 -19.20 -20.23 2.99
N ILE A 88 -18.00 -20.80 2.86
CA ILE A 88 -16.73 -20.08 2.80
C ILE A 88 -16.35 -19.85 1.32
N LYS A 89 -16.36 -18.59 0.87
CA LYS A 89 -16.06 -18.21 -0.52
C LYS A 89 -14.69 -18.68 -1.03
N ALA A 90 -13.70 -18.82 -0.13
CA ALA A 90 -12.35 -19.25 -0.48
C ALA A 90 -12.20 -20.75 -0.75
N VAL A 91 -13.23 -21.57 -0.49
CA VAL A 91 -13.18 -23.03 -0.72
C VAL A 91 -14.32 -23.46 -1.63
N HIS A 92 -13.97 -24.06 -2.76
CA HIS A 92 -14.89 -24.69 -3.68
C HIS A 92 -14.99 -26.20 -3.42
N VAL A 93 -16.23 -26.71 -3.29
CA VAL A 93 -16.49 -28.14 -3.10
C VAL A 93 -16.73 -28.78 -4.46
N GLY A 94 -15.79 -29.62 -4.87
CA GLY A 94 -15.86 -30.41 -6.10
C GLY A 94 -16.56 -31.76 -5.92
N ARG A 95 -16.55 -32.56 -6.98
CA ARG A 95 -17.15 -33.89 -7.01
C ARG A 95 -16.42 -34.86 -6.09
N ARG A 96 -17.17 -35.83 -5.55
CA ARG A 96 -16.64 -36.92 -4.71
C ARG A 96 -15.89 -36.43 -3.46
N GLY A 97 -16.22 -35.24 -2.93
CA GLY A 97 -15.60 -34.68 -1.72
C GLY A 97 -14.17 -34.15 -1.92
N TRP A 98 -13.83 -33.73 -3.15
CA TRP A 98 -12.60 -33.00 -3.44
C TRP A 98 -12.78 -31.52 -3.11
N LEU A 99 -11.78 -30.89 -2.50
CA LEU A 99 -11.78 -29.45 -2.21
C LEU A 99 -10.81 -28.72 -3.13
N PHE A 100 -11.19 -27.54 -3.59
CA PHE A 100 -10.39 -26.65 -4.43
C PHE A 100 -10.35 -25.25 -3.82
N TRP A 101 -9.32 -24.47 -4.16
CA TRP A 101 -9.31 -23.05 -3.87
C TRP A 101 -10.43 -22.36 -4.66
N GLY A 102 -11.19 -21.49 -4.01
CA GLY A 102 -12.28 -20.76 -4.63
C GLY A 102 -11.73 -19.73 -5.60
N THR A 103 -11.90 -19.94 -6.90
CA THR A 103 -11.64 -18.91 -7.91
C THR A 103 -12.83 -17.94 -7.91
N LYS A 104 -12.56 -16.63 -7.78
CA LYS A 104 -13.58 -15.62 -8.07
C LYS A 104 -14.09 -15.91 -9.49
N GLN A 105 -15.36 -16.24 -9.67
CA GLN A 105 -15.93 -16.29 -11.02
C GLN A 105 -15.75 -14.88 -11.61
N ALA A 106 -14.90 -14.76 -12.62
CA ALA A 106 -14.73 -13.51 -13.33
C ALA A 106 -16.04 -13.20 -14.06
N GLU A 107 -16.69 -12.09 -13.70
CA GLU A 107 -17.70 -11.50 -14.56
C GLU A 107 -17.09 -11.20 -15.94
N PRO A 108 -17.88 -11.19 -17.03
CA PRO A 108 -17.36 -11.01 -18.39
C PRO A 108 -16.41 -9.82 -18.54
N GLU A 109 -16.71 -8.70 -17.85
CA GLU A 109 -15.91 -7.47 -17.84
C GLU A 109 -14.49 -7.65 -17.26
N ASN A 110 -14.27 -8.62 -16.37
CA ASN A 110 -12.98 -8.85 -15.72
C ASN A 110 -12.01 -9.73 -16.58
N THR A 111 -12.51 -10.35 -17.66
CA THR A 111 -11.71 -11.31 -18.46
C THR A 111 -10.52 -10.64 -19.16
N GLU A 112 -10.73 -9.42 -19.69
CA GLU A 112 -9.68 -8.69 -20.40
C GLU A 112 -8.61 -8.15 -19.44
N ALA A 113 -9.01 -7.65 -18.27
CA ALA A 113 -8.09 -7.17 -17.25
C ALA A 113 -7.16 -8.28 -16.74
N VAL A 114 -7.70 -9.49 -16.50
CA VAL A 114 -6.91 -10.67 -16.11
C VAL A 114 -5.96 -11.09 -17.24
N ARG A 115 -6.43 -11.08 -18.49
CA ARG A 115 -5.59 -11.38 -19.66
C ARG A 115 -4.40 -10.43 -19.77
N GLN A 116 -4.66 -9.13 -19.65
CA GLN A 116 -3.63 -8.09 -19.64
C GLN A 116 -2.65 -8.29 -18.49
N ALA A 117 -3.14 -8.57 -17.28
CA ALA A 117 -2.29 -8.83 -16.10
C ALA A 117 -1.36 -10.04 -16.33
N GLY A 118 -1.84 -11.13 -16.92
CA GLY A 118 -1.00 -12.29 -17.25
C GLY A 118 0.09 -11.98 -18.28
N HIS A 119 -0.22 -11.14 -19.28
CA HIS A 119 0.76 -10.68 -20.27
C HIS A 119 1.82 -9.75 -19.62
N ARG A 120 1.40 -8.82 -18.76
CA ARG A 120 2.32 -7.95 -18.00
C ARG A 120 3.27 -8.76 -17.13
N LEU A 121 2.75 -9.74 -16.40
CA LEU A 121 3.57 -10.59 -15.54
C LEU A 121 4.55 -11.43 -16.38
N CYS A 122 4.15 -11.92 -17.56
CA CYS A 122 5.07 -12.60 -18.48
C CYS A 122 6.22 -11.69 -18.94
N LEU A 123 5.94 -10.44 -19.33
CA LEU A 123 6.97 -9.47 -19.69
C LEU A 123 7.87 -9.10 -18.51
N ALA A 124 7.32 -8.96 -17.30
CA ALA A 124 8.08 -8.69 -16.09
C ALA A 124 9.01 -9.85 -15.69
N LEU A 125 8.58 -11.10 -15.89
CA LEU A 125 9.43 -12.29 -15.70
C LEU A 125 10.55 -12.35 -16.74
N HIS A 126 10.29 -12.01 -18.00
CA HIS A 126 11.35 -11.85 -19.03
C HIS A 126 12.35 -10.75 -18.66
N ALA A 127 11.86 -9.62 -18.14
CA ALA A 127 12.72 -8.54 -17.66
C ALA A 127 13.59 -8.97 -16.48
N THR A 128 13.00 -9.66 -15.51
CA THR A 128 13.72 -10.22 -14.36
C THR A 128 14.78 -11.22 -14.81
N GLU A 129 14.42 -12.17 -15.70
CA GLU A 129 15.37 -13.11 -16.30
C GLU A 129 16.54 -12.39 -16.99
N SER A 130 16.24 -11.35 -17.76
CA SER A 130 17.24 -10.62 -18.53
C SER A 130 18.20 -9.83 -17.63
N ILE A 131 17.68 -9.18 -16.58
CA ILE A 131 18.49 -8.46 -15.58
C ILE A 131 19.37 -9.44 -14.82
N VAL A 132 18.81 -10.52 -14.28
CA VAL A 132 19.55 -11.53 -13.50
C VAL A 132 20.62 -12.22 -14.36
N ASN A 133 20.30 -12.65 -15.58
CA ASN A 133 21.29 -13.28 -16.45
C ASN A 133 22.43 -12.32 -16.83
N ALA A 134 22.14 -11.01 -16.96
CA ALA A 134 23.15 -10.00 -17.25
C ALA A 134 24.13 -9.78 -16.08
N THR A 135 23.79 -10.13 -14.83
CA THR A 135 24.75 -10.09 -13.70
C THR A 135 25.67 -11.31 -13.66
N GLY A 136 25.39 -12.33 -14.50
CA GLY A 136 26.08 -13.63 -14.51
C GLY A 136 25.37 -14.71 -13.68
N SER A 137 24.32 -14.36 -12.94
CA SER A 137 23.50 -15.31 -12.19
C SER A 137 22.48 -15.99 -13.09
N ARG A 138 22.13 -17.24 -12.81
CA ARG A 138 21.10 -17.96 -13.58
C ARG A 138 19.73 -17.83 -12.94
N PHE A 139 18.74 -17.39 -13.71
CA PHE A 139 17.35 -17.31 -13.25
C PHE A 139 16.52 -18.53 -13.65
N LEU A 140 15.79 -19.12 -12.69
CA LEU A 140 14.81 -20.18 -12.91
C LEU A 140 13.47 -19.80 -12.28
N VAL A 141 12.38 -20.13 -12.96
CA VAL A 141 11.02 -19.89 -12.48
C VAL A 141 10.22 -21.19 -12.50
N ALA A 142 9.76 -21.64 -11.34
CA ALA A 142 8.94 -22.82 -11.14
C ALA A 142 7.53 -22.40 -10.72
N LEU A 143 6.64 -22.22 -11.72
CA LEU A 143 5.22 -21.94 -11.45
C LEU A 143 4.48 -23.26 -11.22
N ILE A 144 3.92 -23.43 -10.03
CA ILE A 144 3.24 -24.65 -9.64
C ILE A 144 1.77 -24.58 -10.08
N PRO A 145 1.32 -25.49 -10.95
CA PRO A 145 -0.05 -25.48 -11.44
C PRO A 145 -1.01 -25.84 -10.31
N GLY A 146 -2.09 -25.08 -10.19
CA GLY A 146 -3.12 -25.31 -9.20
C GLY A 146 -3.76 -26.68 -9.34
N LYS A 147 -4.33 -27.17 -8.23
CA LYS A 147 -4.96 -28.50 -8.15
C LYS A 147 -6.05 -28.73 -9.20
N ALA A 148 -6.78 -27.68 -9.60
CA ALA A 148 -7.82 -27.73 -10.62
C ALA A 148 -7.28 -28.06 -12.02
N ALA A 149 -6.07 -27.62 -12.36
CA ALA A 149 -5.42 -27.90 -13.64
C ALA A 149 -4.98 -29.37 -13.77
N ILE A 150 -4.61 -30.00 -12.65
CA ILE A 150 -4.22 -31.42 -12.59
C ILE A 150 -5.43 -32.35 -12.43
N TYR A 151 -6.45 -31.95 -11.68
CA TYR A 151 -7.67 -32.74 -11.40
C TYR A 151 -8.97 -32.08 -11.90
N PRO A 152 -9.08 -31.70 -13.19
CA PRO A 152 -10.27 -31.03 -13.71
C PRO A 152 -11.53 -31.89 -13.58
N GLU A 153 -11.41 -33.22 -13.63
CA GLU A 153 -12.52 -34.17 -13.52
C GLU A 153 -13.26 -34.12 -12.17
N TYR A 154 -12.61 -33.59 -11.13
CA TYR A 154 -13.20 -33.47 -9.80
C TYR A 154 -13.67 -32.05 -9.46
N THR A 155 -13.40 -31.04 -10.30
CA THR A 155 -13.79 -29.65 -10.01
C THR A 155 -15.30 -29.44 -10.01
N GLY A 156 -16.04 -30.12 -10.91
CA GLY A 156 -17.47 -29.89 -11.11
C GLY A 156 -17.82 -28.61 -11.88
N VAL A 157 -16.83 -27.87 -12.37
CA VAL A 157 -16.96 -26.64 -13.18
C VAL A 157 -16.37 -26.89 -14.57
N SER A 158 -16.85 -26.19 -15.61
CA SER A 158 -16.31 -26.35 -16.97
C SER A 158 -14.82 -25.96 -17.05
N ALA A 159 -14.03 -26.68 -17.87
CA ALA A 159 -12.60 -26.45 -18.11
C ALA A 159 -12.25 -25.02 -18.62
N ARG A 160 -13.26 -24.19 -18.92
CA ARG A 160 -13.13 -22.80 -19.38
C ARG A 160 -12.69 -21.84 -18.25
N ALA A 161 -12.89 -22.21 -16.99
CA ALA A 161 -12.55 -21.38 -15.83
C ALA A 161 -11.03 -21.25 -15.56
N ASP A 162 -10.22 -22.23 -15.98
CA ASP A 162 -8.77 -22.21 -15.74
C ASP A 162 -8.01 -21.35 -16.78
N ARG A 163 -8.51 -21.32 -18.03
CA ARG A 163 -7.98 -20.44 -19.10
C ARG A 163 -8.20 -18.95 -18.85
N THR A 164 -9.16 -18.61 -18.00
CA THR A 164 -9.49 -17.23 -17.62
C THR A 164 -8.82 -16.79 -16.33
N SER A 165 -7.91 -17.60 -15.78
CA SER A 165 -7.08 -17.26 -14.61
C SER A 165 -5.82 -16.48 -15.01
N LEU A 166 -5.19 -15.82 -14.03
CA LEU A 166 -3.89 -15.16 -14.20
C LEU A 166 -2.81 -16.14 -14.70
N TYR A 167 -2.72 -17.32 -14.09
CA TYR A 167 -1.80 -18.39 -14.50
C TYR A 167 -2.04 -18.83 -15.94
N GLY A 168 -3.30 -19.06 -16.33
CA GLY A 168 -3.67 -19.45 -17.69
C GLY A 168 -3.25 -18.39 -18.72
N SER A 169 -3.51 -17.12 -18.42
CA SER A 169 -3.16 -15.98 -19.28
C SER A 169 -1.64 -15.81 -19.42
N LEU A 170 -0.88 -16.01 -18.34
CA LEU A 170 0.59 -15.98 -18.35
C LEU A 170 1.15 -17.14 -19.18
N MET A 171 0.65 -18.35 -18.98
CA MET A 171 1.06 -19.53 -19.76
C MET A 171 0.76 -19.38 -21.24
N GLU A 172 -0.36 -18.75 -21.61
CA GLU A 172 -0.69 -18.42 -22.99
C GLU A 172 0.33 -17.44 -23.61
N ALA A 173 0.65 -16.35 -22.90
CA ALA A 173 1.67 -15.39 -23.35
C ALA A 173 3.04 -16.07 -23.54
N ASN A 174 3.44 -16.90 -22.57
CA ASN A 174 4.70 -17.64 -22.61
C ASN A 174 4.77 -18.68 -23.75
N ARG A 175 3.65 -19.25 -24.21
CA ARG A 175 3.67 -20.16 -25.39
C ARG A 175 4.09 -19.45 -26.67
N ARG A 176 3.74 -18.16 -26.79
CA ARG A 176 4.10 -17.35 -27.96
C ARG A 176 5.55 -16.89 -27.87
N PHE A 177 5.99 -16.49 -26.67
CA PHE A 177 7.35 -16.01 -26.40
C PHE A 177 7.91 -16.66 -25.13
N PRO A 178 8.62 -17.81 -25.27
CA PRO A 178 9.06 -18.61 -24.13
C PRO A 178 10.11 -17.91 -23.27
N ILE A 179 9.88 -17.86 -21.96
CA ILE A 179 10.89 -17.56 -20.93
C ILE A 179 11.85 -18.74 -20.84
N ASN A 180 13.16 -18.51 -20.90
CA ASN A 180 14.14 -19.59 -21.01
C ASN A 180 14.29 -20.40 -19.71
N GLY A 181 14.20 -19.73 -18.57
CA GLY A 181 14.31 -20.27 -17.22
C GLY A 181 13.00 -20.82 -16.65
N LEU A 182 11.90 -20.76 -17.39
CA LEU A 182 10.62 -21.28 -16.92
C LEU A 182 10.60 -22.83 -16.95
N VAL A 183 10.48 -23.42 -15.76
CA VAL A 183 10.39 -24.87 -15.57
C VAL A 183 8.95 -25.33 -15.75
N LYS A 184 8.70 -26.14 -16.78
CA LYS A 184 7.37 -26.69 -17.07
C LYS A 184 7.03 -27.87 -16.17
N LEU A 185 6.33 -27.62 -15.07
CA LEU A 185 5.95 -28.65 -14.10
C LEU A 185 4.70 -29.45 -14.46
N GLU A 186 3.73 -28.83 -15.16
CA GLU A 186 2.45 -29.47 -15.48
C GLU A 186 2.56 -30.84 -16.20
N PRO A 187 3.43 -31.03 -17.22
CA PRO A 187 3.57 -32.33 -17.88
C PRO A 187 4.08 -33.43 -16.93
N VAL A 188 5.03 -33.10 -16.06
CA VAL A 188 5.63 -34.04 -15.10
C VAL A 188 4.59 -34.46 -14.06
N LEU A 189 3.81 -33.50 -13.57
CA LEU A 189 2.73 -33.77 -12.61
C LEU A 189 1.59 -34.59 -13.24
N LYS A 190 1.21 -34.32 -14.50
CA LYS A 190 0.24 -35.15 -15.23
C LYS A 190 0.75 -36.57 -15.45
N LYS A 191 2.03 -36.74 -15.76
CA LYS A 191 2.65 -38.06 -15.87
C LYS A 191 2.58 -38.82 -14.55
N ALA A 192 2.93 -38.18 -13.42
CA ALA A 192 2.84 -38.77 -12.09
C ALA A 192 1.40 -39.22 -11.74
N LYS A 193 0.41 -38.39 -12.07
CA LYS A 193 -1.02 -38.73 -11.92
C LYS A 193 -1.38 -39.97 -12.75
N LEU A 194 -0.96 -40.02 -14.02
CA LEU A 194 -1.27 -41.12 -14.93
C LEU A 194 -0.59 -42.43 -14.52
N SER A 195 0.57 -42.37 -13.84
CA SER A 195 1.24 -43.54 -13.26
C SER A 195 0.67 -43.98 -11.91
N GLY A 196 -0.48 -43.44 -11.48
CA GLY A 196 -1.15 -43.83 -10.25
C GLY A 196 -0.64 -43.14 -8.98
N GLN A 197 0.30 -42.20 -9.07
CA GLN A 197 0.78 -41.45 -7.91
C GLN A 197 -0.19 -40.32 -7.54
N ALA A 198 -0.40 -40.10 -6.24
CA ALA A 198 -1.18 -38.97 -5.75
C ALA A 198 -0.37 -37.67 -5.92
N VAL A 199 -0.90 -36.73 -6.71
CA VAL A 199 -0.25 -35.43 -6.93
C VAL A 199 -0.68 -34.41 -5.89
N TYR A 200 -1.97 -34.37 -5.58
CA TYR A 200 -2.56 -33.47 -4.60
C TYR A 200 -3.42 -34.24 -3.62
N GLY A 201 -3.38 -33.84 -2.35
CA GLY A 201 -4.28 -34.37 -1.33
C GLY A 201 -5.73 -33.99 -1.63
N LYS A 202 -6.68 -34.92 -1.48
CA LYS A 202 -8.11 -34.72 -1.78
C LYS A 202 -8.70 -33.45 -1.12
N ARG A 203 -8.26 -33.15 0.10
CA ARG A 203 -8.74 -32.04 0.95
C ARG A 203 -7.69 -30.97 1.28
N SER A 204 -6.54 -31.01 0.60
CA SER A 204 -5.47 -30.02 0.73
C SER A 204 -5.26 -29.30 -0.60
N ARG A 205 -4.75 -28.06 -0.58
CA ARG A 205 -4.23 -27.39 -1.78
C ARG A 205 -2.80 -27.81 -2.11
N LEU A 206 -2.05 -28.26 -1.11
CA LEU A 206 -0.63 -28.59 -1.23
C LEU A 206 -0.45 -29.95 -1.91
N TRP A 207 0.62 -30.07 -2.70
CA TRP A 207 0.99 -31.31 -3.37
C TRP A 207 1.52 -32.37 -2.40
N CYS A 208 1.47 -33.63 -2.83
CA CYS A 208 2.04 -34.75 -2.09
C CYS A 208 3.56 -34.84 -2.35
N ARG A 209 4.30 -35.43 -1.40
CA ARG A 209 5.77 -35.54 -1.50
C ARG A 209 6.28 -36.20 -2.78
N PRO A 210 5.69 -37.29 -3.30
CA PRO A 210 6.15 -37.89 -4.56
C PRO A 210 6.07 -36.93 -5.76
N ALA A 211 5.00 -36.14 -5.83
CA ALA A 211 4.84 -35.13 -6.87
C ALA A 211 5.82 -33.95 -6.70
N ALA A 212 6.06 -33.52 -5.46
CA ALA A 212 7.08 -32.52 -5.16
C ALA A 212 8.48 -33.02 -5.53
N ALA A 213 8.79 -34.30 -5.29
CA ALA A 213 10.06 -34.90 -5.69
C ALA A 213 10.22 -34.97 -7.22
N ALA A 214 9.15 -35.34 -7.95
CA ALA A 214 9.14 -35.30 -9.40
C ALA A 214 9.33 -33.88 -9.95
N ALA A 215 8.68 -32.88 -9.34
CA ALA A 215 8.86 -31.47 -9.65
C ALA A 215 10.29 -30.99 -9.35
N ALA A 216 10.85 -31.36 -8.20
CA ALA A 216 12.23 -31.06 -7.83
C ALA A 216 13.22 -31.67 -8.83
N GLY A 217 13.03 -32.92 -9.27
CA GLY A 217 13.86 -33.53 -10.31
C GLY A 217 13.82 -32.76 -11.63
N GLN A 218 12.65 -32.25 -12.02
CA GLN A 218 12.52 -31.39 -13.22
C GLN A 218 13.21 -30.04 -13.03
N ILE A 219 13.12 -29.44 -11.83
CA ILE A 219 13.83 -28.20 -11.48
C ILE A 219 15.34 -28.42 -11.53
N LEU A 220 15.86 -29.50 -10.94
CA LEU A 220 17.29 -29.83 -10.96
C LEU A 220 17.79 -30.15 -12.37
N THR A 221 16.97 -30.80 -13.20
CA THR A 221 17.27 -31.01 -14.61
C THR A 221 17.37 -29.69 -15.36
N ALA A 222 16.41 -28.78 -15.15
CA ALA A 222 16.46 -27.43 -15.70
C ALA A 222 17.70 -26.68 -15.18
N ALA A 223 18.05 -26.84 -13.90
CA ALA A 223 19.24 -26.27 -13.28
C ALA A 223 20.57 -26.87 -13.77
N ARG A 224 20.54 -27.98 -14.55
CA ARG A 224 21.73 -28.77 -14.96
C ARG A 224 22.45 -29.43 -13.77
N LEU A 225 21.70 -29.79 -12.72
CA LEU A 225 22.17 -30.41 -11.48
C LEU A 225 21.57 -31.82 -11.26
N ALA A 226 21.02 -32.44 -12.30
CA ALA A 226 20.29 -33.72 -12.20
C ALA A 226 21.11 -34.90 -11.62
N GLY A 227 22.45 -34.83 -11.65
CA GLY A 227 23.35 -35.86 -11.11
C GLY A 227 23.58 -35.83 -9.59
N HIS A 228 23.07 -34.82 -8.88
CA HIS A 228 23.27 -34.65 -7.43
C HIS A 228 22.08 -35.15 -6.57
N GLY A 229 21.11 -35.85 -7.17
CA GLY A 229 19.91 -36.33 -6.48
C GLY A 229 20.03 -37.76 -5.94
N SER A 230 20.04 -37.89 -4.61
CA SER A 230 19.76 -39.16 -3.88
C SER A 230 18.29 -39.58 -4.02
N ASP A 231 18.00 -40.87 -3.84
CA ASP A 231 16.64 -41.45 -3.86
C ASP A 231 15.61 -40.59 -3.10
N PRO A 232 14.42 -40.36 -3.68
CA PRO A 232 13.37 -39.60 -3.02
C PRO A 232 12.95 -40.30 -1.72
N PRO A 233 12.53 -39.55 -0.68
CA PRO A 233 11.98 -40.15 0.52
C PRO A 233 10.80 -41.07 0.15
N THR A 234 10.83 -42.31 0.64
CA THR A 234 9.90 -43.40 0.28
C THR A 234 8.51 -43.28 0.91
N ASP A 235 8.24 -42.20 1.63
CA ASP A 235 6.98 -42.00 2.35
C ASP A 235 5.98 -41.25 1.46
N ASP A 236 4.96 -41.97 0.98
CA ASP A 236 3.87 -41.52 0.08
C ASP A 236 2.92 -40.48 0.73
N ALA A 237 3.35 -39.82 1.79
CA ALA A 237 2.52 -38.94 2.59
C ALA A 237 2.13 -37.67 1.81
N CYS A 238 0.86 -37.59 1.43
CA CYS A 238 0.21 -36.32 1.18
C CYS A 238 0.07 -35.53 2.50
N PRO A 239 0.09 -34.18 2.44
CA PRO A 239 -0.24 -33.36 3.59
C PRO A 239 -1.55 -33.81 4.24
N PRO A 240 -1.67 -33.80 5.58
CA PRO A 240 -2.88 -34.22 6.25
C PRO A 240 -4.10 -33.49 5.70
N GLY A 241 -5.14 -34.24 5.35
CA GLY A 241 -6.32 -33.70 4.68
C GLY A 241 -7.08 -32.68 5.54
N ASP A 242 -6.77 -32.57 6.82
CA ASP A 242 -7.36 -31.66 7.78
C ASP A 242 -6.53 -30.40 8.05
N ASP A 243 -5.33 -30.23 7.49
CA ASP A 243 -4.43 -29.13 7.86
C ASP A 243 -4.62 -27.82 7.06
N ASP A 244 -5.29 -27.88 5.90
CA ASP A 244 -5.39 -26.76 4.95
C ASP A 244 -6.84 -26.47 4.48
N LEU A 245 -7.25 -26.82 3.26
CA LEU A 245 -8.59 -26.46 2.72
C LEU A 245 -9.75 -26.97 3.58
N TYR A 246 -9.64 -28.16 4.17
CA TYR A 246 -10.69 -28.68 5.05
C TYR A 246 -10.81 -27.90 6.36
N ARG A 247 -9.70 -27.43 6.93
CA ARG A 247 -9.73 -26.55 8.10
C ARG A 247 -10.39 -25.23 7.77
N LEU A 248 -10.01 -24.64 6.64
CA LEU A 248 -10.63 -23.41 6.12
C LEU A 248 -12.13 -23.59 5.88
N LEU A 249 -12.53 -24.70 5.27
CA LEU A 249 -13.92 -25.05 5.03
C LEU A 249 -14.71 -25.08 6.36
N LEU A 250 -14.13 -25.63 7.42
CA LEU A 250 -14.72 -25.67 8.76
C LEU A 250 -14.68 -24.31 9.49
N GLY A 251 -14.25 -23.22 8.84
CA GLY A 251 -14.09 -21.90 9.46
C GLY A 251 -12.89 -21.81 10.42
N ARG A 252 -11.99 -22.80 10.40
CA ARG A 252 -10.80 -22.84 11.25
C ARG A 252 -9.60 -22.23 10.54
N LYS A 253 -8.66 -21.68 11.33
CA LYS A 253 -7.40 -21.14 10.81
C LYS A 253 -6.54 -22.25 10.22
N LYS A 254 -5.79 -21.93 9.15
CA LYS A 254 -4.70 -22.78 8.67
C LYS A 254 -3.68 -22.99 9.78
N GLN A 255 -3.07 -24.17 9.83
CA GLN A 255 -1.92 -24.37 10.69
C GLN A 255 -0.75 -23.55 10.13
N ALA A 256 -0.04 -22.82 11.00
CA ALA A 256 1.11 -22.05 10.56
C ALA A 256 2.18 -23.01 10.04
N SER A 257 2.65 -22.81 8.80
CA SER A 257 3.87 -23.42 8.31
C SER A 257 5.07 -22.81 9.05
N MET A 258 6.17 -23.56 9.16
CA MET A 258 7.42 -23.01 9.67
C MET A 258 7.90 -21.94 8.69
N ALA A 259 8.04 -20.70 9.14
CA ALA A 259 8.68 -19.67 8.33
C ALA A 259 10.16 -20.04 8.15
N HIS A 260 10.64 -20.04 6.90
CA HIS A 260 11.99 -20.51 6.56
C HIS A 260 13.00 -19.38 6.32
N THR A 261 12.61 -18.11 6.52
CA THR A 261 13.46 -16.95 6.22
C THR A 261 14.80 -17.02 6.96
N GLY A 262 15.89 -17.09 6.20
CA GLY A 262 17.25 -17.15 6.76
C GLY A 262 18.24 -17.89 5.86
N TYR A 263 19.52 -17.63 6.10
CA TYR A 263 20.62 -18.36 5.49
C TYR A 263 20.67 -19.78 6.05
N ARG A 264 20.66 -20.79 5.16
CA ARG A 264 20.93 -22.17 5.52
C ARG A 264 22.16 -22.65 4.77
N ALA A 265 23.31 -22.60 5.41
CA ALA A 265 24.38 -23.55 5.11
C ALA A 265 23.87 -24.92 5.57
N GLY A 266 23.49 -25.78 4.62
CA GLY A 266 23.05 -27.13 4.94
C GLY A 266 24.21 -27.95 5.54
N PRO A 267 23.94 -28.95 6.40
CA PRO A 267 24.96 -29.88 6.93
C PRO A 267 25.54 -30.85 5.87
N PHE A 268 25.21 -30.64 4.59
CA PHE A 268 25.60 -31.48 3.45
C PHE A 268 26.06 -30.59 2.29
N ALA A 269 27.11 -29.81 2.51
CA ALA A 269 27.75 -29.04 1.46
C ALA A 269 28.17 -29.99 0.33
N VAL A 270 27.59 -29.81 -0.85
CA VAL A 270 27.95 -30.51 -2.10
C VAL A 270 28.49 -29.47 -3.08
N ASP A 271 29.27 -29.88 -4.09
CA ASP A 271 29.93 -29.02 -5.10
C ASP A 271 28.98 -28.25 -6.06
N GLY A 272 27.75 -27.91 -5.62
CA GLY A 272 26.76 -27.16 -6.39
C GLY A 272 26.83 -25.64 -6.17
N PRO A 273 26.13 -24.84 -7.00
CA PRO A 273 26.16 -23.37 -6.92
C PRO A 273 25.50 -22.83 -5.63
N GLU A 274 25.90 -21.63 -5.21
CA GLU A 274 25.14 -20.88 -4.19
C GLU A 274 23.82 -20.38 -4.78
N THR A 275 22.72 -20.54 -4.05
CA THR A 275 21.38 -20.22 -4.56
C THR A 275 20.53 -19.39 -3.61
N THR A 276 19.71 -18.51 -4.18
CA THR A 276 18.62 -17.84 -3.48
C THR A 276 17.28 -18.38 -3.99
N ILE A 277 16.45 -18.89 -3.08
CA ILE A 277 15.13 -19.44 -3.39
C ILE A 277 14.06 -18.52 -2.79
N TYR A 278 13.23 -17.97 -3.66
CA TYR A 278 11.96 -17.34 -3.27
C TYR A 278 10.85 -18.37 -3.44
N GLY A 279 10.07 -18.64 -2.39
CA GLY A 279 9.00 -19.64 -2.48
C GLY A 279 7.93 -19.47 -1.42
N ASP A 280 6.77 -20.08 -1.67
CA ASP A 280 5.63 -20.08 -0.76
C ASP A 280 5.53 -21.40 0.02
N ASP A 281 4.37 -21.73 0.58
CA ASP A 281 4.15 -22.97 1.33
C ASP A 281 4.44 -24.27 0.52
N TYR A 282 4.44 -24.23 -0.82
CA TYR A 282 4.79 -25.37 -1.66
C TYR A 282 6.28 -25.74 -1.56
N LEU A 283 7.15 -24.76 -1.30
CA LEU A 283 8.59 -24.93 -1.14
C LEU A 283 8.94 -25.98 -0.07
N ASN A 284 8.13 -26.10 0.98
CA ASN A 284 8.35 -27.03 2.10
C ASN A 284 8.56 -28.49 1.67
N ALA A 285 7.83 -28.94 0.64
CA ALA A 285 7.99 -30.30 0.13
C ALA A 285 9.16 -30.45 -0.86
N LEU A 286 9.66 -29.34 -1.42
CA LEU A 286 10.83 -29.32 -2.29
C LEU A 286 12.15 -29.25 -1.51
N LEU A 287 12.17 -28.55 -0.38
CA LEU A 287 13.40 -28.30 0.40
C LEU A 287 14.23 -29.56 0.65
N PRO A 288 13.67 -30.72 1.09
CA PRO A 288 14.48 -31.91 1.36
C PRO A 288 15.27 -32.43 0.15
N VAL A 289 14.77 -32.18 -1.07
CA VAL A 289 15.41 -32.58 -2.33
C VAL A 289 16.32 -31.47 -2.84
N LEU A 290 15.84 -30.22 -2.86
CA LEU A 290 16.58 -29.08 -3.40
C LEU A 290 17.83 -28.74 -2.59
N THR A 291 17.76 -28.73 -1.25
CA THR A 291 18.90 -28.32 -0.41
C THR A 291 20.10 -29.26 -0.49
N ARG A 292 19.96 -30.44 -1.11
CA ARG A 292 21.06 -31.39 -1.34
C ARG A 292 21.83 -31.11 -2.63
N ALA A 293 21.32 -30.24 -3.50
CA ALA A 293 21.94 -29.95 -4.80
C ALA A 293 22.79 -28.67 -4.81
N PHE A 294 22.82 -27.94 -3.71
CA PHE A 294 23.44 -26.61 -3.60
C PHE A 294 24.45 -26.58 -2.44
N SER A 295 25.52 -25.80 -2.59
CA SER A 295 26.52 -25.58 -1.53
C SER A 295 25.98 -24.70 -0.40
N ALA A 296 25.22 -23.65 -0.76
CA ALA A 296 24.51 -22.79 0.17
C ALA A 296 23.14 -22.37 -0.39
N VAL A 297 22.15 -22.22 0.51
CA VAL A 297 20.78 -21.82 0.15
C VAL A 297 20.32 -20.69 1.05
N THR A 298 19.95 -19.56 0.45
CA THR A 298 19.17 -18.51 1.12
C THR A 298 17.69 -18.66 0.75
N ILE A 299 16.80 -18.67 1.74
CA ILE A 299 15.37 -18.82 1.53
C ILE A 299 14.65 -17.51 1.85
N ILE A 300 13.89 -17.00 0.89
CA ILE A 300 12.97 -15.86 1.04
C ILE A 300 11.54 -16.42 1.02
N ASP A 301 10.83 -16.24 2.12
CA ASP A 301 9.46 -16.72 2.29
C ASP A 301 8.47 -15.72 1.67
N ALA A 302 7.84 -16.12 0.57
CA ALA A 302 6.87 -15.32 -0.18
C ALA A 302 5.62 -14.94 0.63
N THR A 303 5.35 -15.63 1.75
CA THR A 303 4.26 -15.26 2.67
C THR A 303 4.62 -14.09 3.59
N GLN A 304 5.91 -13.75 3.67
CA GLN A 304 6.44 -12.65 4.49
C GLN A 304 6.89 -11.46 3.64
N VAL A 305 7.40 -11.72 2.44
CA VAL A 305 7.89 -10.71 1.49
C VAL A 305 7.16 -10.90 0.17
N SER A 306 6.18 -10.06 -0.13
CA SER A 306 5.37 -10.15 -1.38
C SER A 306 5.99 -9.42 -2.57
N THR A 307 6.88 -8.44 -2.31
CA THR A 307 7.57 -7.67 -3.34
C THR A 307 9.02 -8.11 -3.45
N LEU A 308 9.40 -8.56 -4.63
CA LEU A 308 10.74 -8.95 -5.02
C LEU A 308 11.45 -7.77 -5.66
N GLY A 309 12.38 -7.19 -4.91
CA GLY A 309 13.29 -6.14 -5.38
C GLY A 309 14.72 -6.53 -5.05
N GLN A 310 15.44 -5.63 -4.35
CA GLN A 310 16.85 -5.81 -4.00
C GLN A 310 17.15 -7.08 -3.19
N ASP A 311 16.21 -7.50 -2.34
CA ASP A 311 16.32 -8.70 -1.50
C ASP A 311 16.66 -9.97 -2.30
N LEU A 312 16.20 -10.07 -3.56
CA LEU A 312 16.44 -11.22 -4.42
C LEU A 312 17.92 -11.40 -4.78
N LEU A 313 18.68 -10.30 -4.83
CA LEU A 313 20.05 -10.23 -5.34
C LEU A 313 21.08 -9.90 -4.25
N ALA A 314 20.62 -9.57 -3.04
CA ALA A 314 21.46 -9.19 -1.90
C ALA A 314 22.57 -10.20 -1.55
N HIS A 315 22.39 -11.48 -1.89
CA HIS A 315 23.31 -12.56 -1.57
C HIS A 315 24.26 -12.97 -2.71
N GLN A 316 24.32 -12.21 -3.81
CA GLN A 316 25.21 -12.47 -4.96
C GLN A 316 25.21 -13.94 -5.45
N SER A 317 24.06 -14.61 -5.39
CA SER A 317 23.97 -16.04 -5.70
C SER A 317 24.24 -16.34 -7.17
N GLU A 318 24.89 -17.47 -7.45
CA GLU A 318 25.10 -17.97 -8.82
C GLU A 318 23.78 -18.42 -9.47
N MET A 319 22.79 -18.80 -8.66
CA MET A 319 21.46 -19.18 -9.11
C MET A 319 20.37 -18.52 -8.29
N ILE A 320 19.26 -18.21 -8.96
CA ILE A 320 18.04 -17.69 -8.34
C ILE A 320 16.86 -18.53 -8.81
N LEU A 321 16.11 -19.09 -7.86
CA LEU A 321 14.91 -19.88 -8.11
C LEU A 321 13.68 -19.17 -7.55
N LEU A 322 12.77 -18.78 -8.43
CA LEU A 322 11.44 -18.28 -8.07
C LEU A 322 10.42 -19.42 -8.16
N GLU A 323 9.98 -19.89 -7.00
CA GLU A 323 8.88 -20.84 -6.84
C GLU A 323 7.60 -20.07 -6.47
N CYS A 324 6.50 -20.35 -7.16
CA CYS A 324 5.23 -19.73 -6.82
C CYS A 324 4.04 -20.64 -7.19
N GLY A 325 3.15 -20.87 -6.23
CA GLY A 325 1.85 -21.50 -6.45
C GLY A 325 0.90 -20.60 -7.26
N GLN A 326 0.04 -21.23 -8.08
CA GLN A 326 -0.99 -20.53 -8.86
C GLN A 326 -1.87 -19.61 -7.99
N GLU A 327 -2.14 -19.99 -6.75
CA GLU A 327 -2.95 -19.21 -5.80
C GLU A 327 -2.21 -18.03 -5.15
N THR A 328 -0.88 -18.06 -5.15
CA THR A 328 -0.03 -16.97 -4.62
C THR A 328 0.38 -16.00 -5.72
N LEU A 329 0.21 -16.39 -6.99
CA LEU A 329 0.65 -15.61 -8.16
C LEU A 329 0.07 -14.20 -8.23
N GLU A 330 -1.17 -13.98 -7.75
CA GLU A 330 -1.79 -12.64 -7.70
C GLU A 330 -1.07 -11.68 -6.73
N ARG A 331 -0.33 -12.22 -5.75
CA ARG A 331 0.43 -11.46 -4.74
C ARG A 331 1.90 -11.28 -5.11
N LEU A 332 2.35 -11.88 -6.22
CA LEU A 332 3.72 -11.78 -6.68
C LEU A 332 3.94 -10.42 -7.34
N HIS A 333 4.78 -9.59 -6.74
CA HIS A 333 5.16 -8.29 -7.29
C HIS A 333 6.66 -8.24 -7.57
N LEU A 334 7.02 -7.94 -8.81
CA LEU A 334 8.40 -7.82 -9.28
C LEU A 334 8.72 -6.32 -9.42
N ASP A 335 9.59 -5.80 -8.55
CA ASP A 335 10.07 -4.42 -8.61
C ASP A 335 11.29 -4.35 -9.52
N LEU A 336 11.04 -4.17 -10.82
CA LEU A 336 12.07 -4.17 -11.86
C LEU A 336 13.09 -3.04 -11.67
N GLU A 337 12.65 -1.89 -11.17
CA GLU A 337 13.53 -0.74 -10.97
C GLU A 337 14.42 -0.90 -9.75
N ALA A 338 13.91 -1.46 -8.64
CA ALA A 338 14.74 -1.82 -7.51
C ALA A 338 15.81 -2.86 -7.91
N LEU A 339 15.42 -3.88 -8.68
CA LEU A 339 16.34 -4.89 -9.23
C LEU A 339 17.40 -4.27 -10.15
N TYR A 340 16.97 -3.45 -11.12
CA TYR A 340 17.87 -2.82 -12.07
C TYR A 340 18.83 -1.84 -11.39
N THR A 341 18.35 -1.04 -10.44
CA THR A 341 19.17 -0.06 -9.71
C THR A 341 20.23 -0.74 -8.86
N ALA A 342 19.92 -1.84 -8.19
CA ALA A 342 20.86 -2.57 -7.35
C ALA A 342 22.03 -3.17 -8.14
N GLU A 343 21.82 -3.52 -9.40
CA GLU A 343 22.78 -4.28 -10.21
C GLU A 343 23.31 -3.54 -11.43
N GLN A 344 22.94 -2.27 -11.64
CA GLN A 344 23.23 -1.54 -12.87
C GLN A 344 24.73 -1.58 -13.24
N ASP A 345 25.61 -1.51 -12.25
CA ASP A 345 27.07 -1.53 -12.43
C ASP A 345 27.64 -2.93 -12.74
N ARG A 346 26.86 -3.99 -12.54
CA ARG A 346 27.26 -5.39 -12.76
C ARG A 346 26.72 -5.98 -14.07
N LEU A 347 25.81 -5.29 -14.75
CA LEU A 347 25.19 -5.78 -15.98
C LEU A 347 26.21 -5.92 -17.13
N LYS A 348 26.30 -7.12 -17.70
CA LYS A 348 27.11 -7.46 -18.88
C LYS A 348 26.23 -7.71 -20.09
N GLY A 349 26.73 -7.37 -21.29
CA GLY A 349 26.00 -7.59 -22.54
C GLY A 349 24.75 -6.70 -22.69
N VAL A 350 24.71 -5.55 -22.01
CA VAL A 350 23.61 -4.59 -22.06
C VAL A 350 24.05 -3.34 -22.81
N VAL A 351 23.25 -2.90 -23.76
CA VAL A 351 23.48 -1.65 -24.52
C VAL A 351 22.32 -0.71 -24.31
N THR A 352 22.63 0.53 -23.96
CA THR A 352 21.66 1.61 -23.80
C THR A 352 21.80 2.60 -24.96
N ARG A 353 20.69 2.95 -25.61
CA ARG A 353 20.65 3.95 -26.70
C ARG A 353 19.62 5.03 -26.38
N PRO A 354 19.88 6.32 -26.66
CA PRO A 354 18.89 7.36 -26.45
C PRO A 354 17.71 7.21 -27.41
N ILE A 355 16.50 7.50 -26.92
CA ILE A 355 15.29 7.68 -27.72
C ILE A 355 15.15 9.18 -27.98
N ALA A 356 15.01 9.57 -29.25
CA ALA A 356 15.01 10.97 -29.66
C ALA A 356 13.75 11.70 -29.19
N LEU A 357 13.85 12.45 -28.08
CA LEU A 357 12.74 13.21 -27.53
C LEU A 357 12.22 14.30 -28.48
N GLN A 358 13.07 14.80 -29.39
CA GLN A 358 12.72 15.82 -30.38
C GLN A 358 11.67 15.36 -31.39
N ALA A 359 11.50 14.04 -31.54
CA ALA A 359 10.48 13.44 -32.39
C ALA A 359 9.23 13.01 -31.59
N ALA A 360 9.04 13.55 -30.38
CA ALA A 360 7.85 13.29 -29.60
C ALA A 360 6.68 14.15 -30.11
N ASP A 361 5.51 13.53 -30.25
CA ASP A 361 4.33 14.17 -30.83
C ASP A 361 3.15 14.16 -29.84
N PRO A 362 2.41 15.27 -29.67
CA PRO A 362 1.22 15.30 -28.84
C PRO A 362 0.09 14.49 -29.51
N VAL A 363 -0.53 13.57 -28.76
CA VAL A 363 -1.65 12.71 -29.23
C VAL A 363 -2.96 13.10 -28.53
N GLY A 364 -2.88 13.76 -27.38
CA GLY A 364 -3.99 14.31 -26.62
C GLY A 364 -3.77 15.78 -26.25
N PRO A 365 -4.59 16.34 -25.35
CA PRO A 365 -4.49 17.72 -24.87
C PRO A 365 -3.20 17.97 -24.03
N CYS A 366 -2.06 18.04 -24.70
CA CYS A 366 -0.78 18.48 -24.14
C CYS A 366 -0.01 19.36 -25.13
N ALA A 367 0.91 20.15 -24.58
CA ALA A 367 1.95 20.85 -25.35
C ALA A 367 3.33 20.35 -24.92
N LEU A 368 4.25 20.31 -25.88
CA LEU A 368 5.57 19.70 -25.77
C LEU A 368 6.63 20.72 -26.19
N ASP A 369 7.61 20.97 -25.33
CA ASP A 369 8.74 21.84 -25.64
C ASP A 369 10.06 21.13 -25.31
N ILE A 370 11.00 21.12 -26.25
CA ILE A 370 12.35 20.61 -26.02
C ILE A 370 13.20 21.70 -25.40
N THR A 371 13.87 21.38 -24.29
CA THR A 371 14.79 22.25 -23.57
C THR A 371 16.12 21.55 -23.33
N ASP A 372 17.13 22.27 -22.84
CA ASP A 372 18.42 21.70 -22.44
C ASP A 372 18.28 20.63 -21.33
N ASN A 373 17.19 20.70 -20.54
CA ASN A 373 16.90 19.77 -19.45
C ASN A 373 15.98 18.60 -19.86
N GLY A 374 15.66 18.45 -21.15
CA GLY A 374 14.79 17.40 -21.68
C GLY A 374 13.46 17.91 -22.23
N LEU A 375 12.46 17.04 -22.30
CA LEU A 375 11.13 17.34 -22.83
C LEU A 375 10.24 17.91 -21.71
N VAL A 376 9.88 19.18 -21.82
CA VAL A 376 8.88 19.84 -20.97
C VAL A 376 7.48 19.55 -21.52
N ILE A 377 6.62 19.03 -20.66
CA ILE A 377 5.29 18.53 -20.98
C ILE A 377 4.26 19.34 -20.19
N ARG A 378 3.53 20.20 -20.89
CA ARG A 378 2.35 20.89 -20.35
C ARG A 378 1.13 19.98 -20.55
N SER A 379 0.65 19.39 -19.46
CA SER A 379 -0.42 18.39 -19.46
C SER A 379 -1.73 18.96 -18.91
N SER A 380 -2.85 18.60 -19.53
CA SER A 380 -4.20 18.86 -19.01
C SER A 380 -4.69 17.78 -18.03
N GLY A 381 -3.83 16.82 -17.64
CA GLY A 381 -4.17 15.72 -16.73
C GLY A 381 -4.48 14.41 -17.44
N ASN A 382 -5.45 13.63 -16.94
CA ASN A 382 -5.64 12.22 -17.31
C ASN A 382 -5.94 11.95 -18.80
N THR A 383 -6.35 12.97 -19.56
CA THR A 383 -6.58 12.85 -21.02
C THR A 383 -5.36 13.23 -21.85
N ALA A 384 -4.36 13.90 -21.25
CA ALA A 384 -3.16 14.35 -21.94
C ALA A 384 -2.24 13.17 -22.24
N ALA A 385 -1.80 13.06 -23.50
CA ALA A 385 -0.91 11.99 -23.92
C ALA A 385 -0.01 12.45 -25.07
N PHE A 386 1.19 11.90 -25.14
CA PHE A 386 2.11 12.09 -26.27
C PHE A 386 2.72 10.75 -26.66
N SER A 387 3.15 10.63 -27.92
CA SER A 387 3.88 9.49 -28.43
C SER A 387 5.38 9.80 -28.50
N LEU A 388 6.20 8.82 -28.12
CA LEU A 388 7.61 8.79 -28.48
C LEU A 388 7.78 8.20 -29.89
N PRO A 389 8.91 8.47 -30.59
CA PRO A 389 9.17 7.85 -31.88
C PRO A 389 9.15 6.32 -31.76
N ALA A 390 8.66 5.65 -32.80
CA ALA A 390 8.60 4.20 -32.86
C ALA A 390 9.99 3.58 -32.63
N ILE A 391 10.05 2.58 -31.74
CA ILE A 391 11.27 1.87 -31.37
C ILE A 391 11.15 0.38 -31.69
N THR A 392 12.28 -0.31 -31.83
CA THR A 392 12.27 -1.76 -31.99
C THR A 392 11.94 -2.44 -30.67
N GLY A 393 10.93 -3.32 -30.68
CA GLY A 393 10.55 -4.12 -29.52
C GLY A 393 11.49 -5.31 -29.25
N SER A 394 11.06 -6.21 -28.39
CA SER A 394 11.80 -7.43 -28.04
C SER A 394 11.79 -8.43 -29.19
N THR A 395 12.80 -9.31 -29.24
CA THR A 395 12.84 -10.46 -30.15
C THR A 395 13.10 -11.74 -29.35
N SER A 396 13.03 -12.90 -30.00
CA SER A 396 13.37 -14.18 -29.34
C SER A 396 14.82 -14.28 -28.85
N ARG A 397 15.69 -13.34 -29.23
CA ARG A 397 17.11 -13.32 -28.85
C ARG A 397 17.54 -12.10 -28.05
N ILE A 398 16.85 -10.96 -28.22
CA ILE A 398 17.22 -9.70 -27.57
C ILE A 398 15.99 -9.18 -26.86
N PHE A 399 16.03 -9.17 -25.53
CA PHE A 399 15.00 -8.56 -24.72
C PHE A 399 15.26 -7.05 -24.62
N ARG A 400 14.20 -6.23 -24.68
CA ARG A 400 14.32 -4.78 -24.65
C ARG A 400 13.37 -4.14 -23.65
N MET A 401 13.83 -3.05 -23.05
CA MET A 401 13.04 -2.20 -22.17
C MET A 401 13.25 -0.74 -22.54
N ALA A 402 12.20 0.07 -22.43
CA ALA A 402 12.36 1.53 -22.42
C ALA A 402 12.53 2.01 -20.98
N LYS A 403 13.54 2.84 -20.73
CA LYS A 403 13.78 3.54 -19.47
C LYS A 403 13.40 4.99 -19.66
N LEU A 404 12.36 5.43 -18.97
CA LEU A 404 11.87 6.82 -19.01
C LEU A 404 12.26 7.51 -17.72
N THR A 405 13.11 8.53 -17.79
CA THR A 405 13.62 9.28 -16.64
C THR A 405 12.94 10.64 -16.56
N PHE A 406 12.33 10.92 -15.42
CA PHE A 406 11.60 12.15 -15.11
C PHE A 406 12.37 12.96 -14.06
N ALA A 407 12.21 14.27 -14.11
CA ALA A 407 12.87 15.18 -13.17
C ALA A 407 12.47 14.89 -11.72
N ALA A 408 13.42 15.12 -10.82
CA ALA A 408 13.22 14.95 -9.39
C ALA A 408 12.00 15.77 -8.90
N GLY A 409 11.05 15.10 -8.25
CA GLY A 409 9.82 15.74 -7.80
C GLY A 409 8.66 15.69 -8.81
N HIS A 410 8.71 14.81 -9.82
CA HIS A 410 7.51 14.45 -10.60
C HIS A 410 6.34 14.07 -9.66
N HIS A 411 5.14 14.55 -9.96
CA HIS A 411 3.96 14.35 -9.11
C HIS A 411 2.82 13.64 -9.86
N GLY A 412 2.34 12.57 -9.25
CA GLY A 412 1.26 11.74 -9.79
C GLY A 412 1.77 10.57 -10.66
N PRO A 413 0.89 9.63 -10.98
CA PRO A 413 1.29 8.41 -11.69
C PRO A 413 1.47 8.69 -13.17
N VAL A 414 2.59 8.22 -13.73
CA VAL A 414 2.81 8.13 -15.17
C VAL A 414 2.24 6.82 -15.68
N SER A 415 1.52 6.87 -16.80
CA SER A 415 1.02 5.69 -17.50
C SER A 415 1.70 5.58 -18.85
N VAL A 416 2.20 4.40 -19.20
CA VAL A 416 2.80 4.12 -20.50
C VAL A 416 2.06 2.97 -21.14
N LYS A 417 1.57 3.18 -22.36
CA LYS A 417 0.95 2.14 -23.18
C LYS A 417 1.86 1.85 -24.36
N ALA A 418 2.37 0.62 -24.45
CA ALA A 418 3.05 0.14 -25.63
C ALA A 418 2.03 -0.40 -26.64
N LEU A 419 2.18 -0.10 -27.93
CA LEU A 419 1.37 -0.66 -29.02
C LEU A 419 2.26 -1.49 -29.95
N PRO A 420 1.79 -2.63 -30.50
CA PRO A 420 0.43 -3.21 -30.39
C PRO A 420 0.21 -4.09 -29.13
N ASP A 421 0.86 -3.77 -28.00
CA ASP A 421 0.88 -4.63 -26.82
C ASP A 421 -0.51 -5.00 -26.28
N ARG A 422 -0.60 -6.26 -25.84
CA ARG A 422 -1.75 -6.89 -25.20
C ARG A 422 -1.72 -6.81 -23.68
N SER A 423 -0.66 -6.25 -23.09
CA SER A 423 -0.45 -6.13 -21.65
C SER A 423 -1.17 -4.93 -21.02
N GLY A 424 -1.74 -4.02 -21.82
CA GLY A 424 -2.39 -2.81 -21.32
C GLY A 424 -1.38 -1.78 -20.80
N PRO A 425 -1.84 -0.67 -20.20
CA PRO A 425 -0.94 0.37 -19.70
C PRO A 425 -0.15 -0.11 -18.46
N ILE A 426 1.14 0.21 -18.42
CA ILE A 426 1.97 0.11 -17.22
C ILE A 426 1.91 1.46 -16.52
N GLN A 427 1.69 1.47 -15.20
CA GLN A 427 1.64 2.69 -14.41
C GLN A 427 2.71 2.69 -13.32
N LYS A 428 3.41 3.80 -13.16
CA LYS A 428 4.37 4.02 -12.07
C LYS A 428 4.14 5.37 -11.42
N GLN A 429 4.28 5.37 -10.10
CA GLN A 429 4.37 6.58 -9.32
C GLN A 429 5.83 6.86 -8.97
N PHE A 430 6.23 8.12 -9.10
CA PHE A 430 7.57 8.56 -8.73
C PHE A 430 7.57 9.06 -7.27
N GLY A 431 8.52 8.53 -6.49
CA GLY A 431 8.83 8.93 -5.12
C GLY A 431 10.29 9.40 -4.97
N LYS A 432 10.76 9.67 -3.75
CA LYS A 432 12.17 9.86 -3.41
C LYS A 432 12.92 8.53 -3.53
N GLY A 433 13.39 8.13 -4.70
CA GLY A 433 14.27 6.95 -4.78
C GLY A 433 14.59 6.43 -6.17
N THR A 434 13.63 6.47 -7.10
CA THR A 434 13.90 6.16 -8.52
C THR A 434 13.16 7.17 -9.40
N GLY A 435 13.92 8.07 -10.03
CA GLY A 435 13.37 9.06 -10.98
C GLY A 435 13.04 8.45 -12.35
N PHE A 436 12.96 7.13 -12.49
CA PHE A 436 12.76 6.48 -13.79
C PHE A 436 11.82 5.27 -13.71
N MET A 437 11.15 4.99 -14.83
CA MET A 437 10.27 3.84 -15.02
C MET A 437 10.85 2.92 -16.09
N LEU A 438 10.83 1.62 -15.82
CA LEU A 438 11.15 0.59 -16.82
C LEU A 438 9.88 0.06 -17.45
N VAL A 439 9.86 0.06 -18.79
CA VAL A 439 8.75 -0.43 -19.61
C VAL A 439 9.27 -1.60 -20.44
N PRO A 440 9.04 -2.85 -19.99
CA PRO A 440 9.27 -4.04 -20.79
C PRO A 440 8.59 -3.93 -22.16
N LEU A 441 9.34 -4.10 -23.24
CA LEU A 441 8.80 -3.93 -24.59
C LEU A 441 8.23 -5.26 -25.12
N PRO A 442 7.06 -5.23 -25.79
CA PRO A 442 6.47 -6.41 -26.41
C PRO A 442 7.38 -6.94 -27.53
N PHE A 443 7.16 -8.20 -27.89
CA PHE A 443 7.91 -8.87 -28.94
C PHE A 443 7.39 -8.50 -30.34
N ASP A 444 7.74 -7.29 -30.79
CA ASP A 444 7.32 -6.72 -32.07
C ASP A 444 8.47 -5.95 -32.75
N GLN A 445 8.42 -5.82 -34.08
CA GLN A 445 9.44 -5.09 -34.86
C GLN A 445 9.33 -3.57 -34.68
N SER A 446 8.13 -3.07 -34.42
CA SER A 446 7.85 -1.66 -34.20
C SER A 446 6.92 -1.50 -33.01
N VAL A 447 7.34 -0.69 -32.05
CA VAL A 447 6.58 -0.41 -30.82
C VAL A 447 6.44 1.09 -30.64
N ASP A 448 5.19 1.53 -30.56
CA ASP A 448 4.85 2.91 -30.21
C ASP A 448 4.64 3.00 -28.70
N LEU A 449 5.24 4.02 -28.08
CA LEU A 449 5.06 4.31 -26.66
C LEU A 449 4.18 5.55 -26.51
N ILE A 450 2.96 5.36 -26.04
CA ILE A 450 2.03 6.44 -25.68
C ILE A 450 2.17 6.69 -24.18
N VAL A 451 2.61 7.89 -23.82
CA VAL A 451 2.89 8.30 -22.45
C VAL A 451 1.83 9.29 -21.98
N THR A 452 1.17 8.96 -20.88
CA THR A 452 0.32 9.86 -20.09
C THR A 452 1.14 10.36 -18.90
N PRO A 453 1.56 11.63 -18.88
CA PRO A 453 2.55 12.14 -17.92
C PRO A 453 2.00 12.28 -16.49
N SER A 454 0.71 12.49 -16.31
CA SER A 454 0.07 12.51 -14.99
C SER A 454 -1.44 12.47 -15.14
N GLN A 455 -2.15 11.98 -14.11
CA GLN A 455 -3.60 12.11 -14.02
C GLN A 455 -4.05 13.55 -13.72
N LYS A 456 -3.14 14.41 -13.26
CA LYS A 456 -3.41 15.81 -12.91
C LYS A 456 -2.83 16.78 -13.92
N PRO A 457 -3.50 17.92 -14.18
CA PRO A 457 -2.89 18.99 -14.92
C PRO A 457 -1.58 19.44 -14.27
N GLY A 458 -0.60 19.81 -15.08
CA GLY A 458 0.71 20.23 -14.58
C GLY A 458 1.74 20.39 -15.67
N VAL A 459 2.89 20.91 -15.25
CA VAL A 459 4.11 20.98 -16.07
C VAL A 459 5.08 19.93 -15.55
N PHE A 460 5.48 19.01 -16.42
CA PHE A 460 6.35 17.88 -16.08
C PHE A 460 7.57 17.90 -16.99
N THR A 461 8.70 17.36 -16.52
CA THR A 461 9.92 17.27 -17.33
C THR A 461 10.35 15.82 -17.41
N MET A 462 10.43 15.29 -18.63
CA MET A 462 11.10 14.03 -18.91
C MET A 462 12.52 14.35 -19.35
N GLU A 463 13.48 14.08 -18.47
CA GLU A 463 14.90 14.40 -18.68
C GLU A 463 15.48 13.56 -19.82
N LYS A 464 15.18 12.26 -19.83
CA LYS A 464 15.76 11.29 -20.78
C LYS A 464 14.81 10.13 -21.06
N ALA A 465 14.87 9.60 -22.27
CA ALA A 465 14.29 8.31 -22.62
C ALA A 465 15.37 7.43 -23.28
N GLU A 466 15.48 6.19 -22.86
CA GLU A 466 16.55 5.28 -23.30
C GLU A 466 15.98 3.89 -23.64
N LEU A 467 16.50 3.28 -24.70
CA LEU A 467 16.25 1.89 -25.08
C LEU A 467 17.38 1.02 -24.51
N ILE A 468 17.04 0.16 -23.57
CA ILE A 468 17.94 -0.84 -22.97
C ILE A 468 17.75 -2.15 -23.74
N SER A 469 18.84 -2.70 -24.29
CA SER A 469 18.85 -3.97 -25.01
C SER A 469 19.77 -4.98 -24.32
N PHE A 470 19.23 -6.14 -23.98
CA PHE A 470 19.94 -7.25 -23.35
C PHE A 470 20.34 -8.27 -24.42
N TYR A 471 21.64 -8.36 -24.72
CA TYR A 471 22.17 -9.24 -25.76
C TYR A 471 22.62 -10.62 -25.23
N GLY A 472 22.81 -10.77 -23.91
CA GLY A 472 23.37 -11.99 -23.34
C GLY A 472 24.72 -12.33 -23.98
N ASP A 473 24.85 -13.55 -24.50
CA ASP A 473 26.06 -14.04 -25.18
C ASP A 473 26.16 -13.61 -26.67
N GLN A 474 25.19 -12.87 -27.19
CA GLN A 474 25.20 -12.44 -28.59
C GLN A 474 26.25 -11.33 -28.82
N PRO A 475 26.92 -11.32 -29.99
CA PRO A 475 27.81 -10.23 -30.35
C PRO A 475 27.02 -8.93 -30.42
N ILE A 476 27.48 -7.93 -29.66
CA ILE A 476 26.92 -6.58 -29.68
C ILE A 476 27.13 -6.02 -31.09
N PRO A 477 26.07 -5.56 -31.78
CA PRO A 477 26.21 -4.93 -33.09
C PRO A 477 27.15 -3.73 -32.96
N SER A 478 28.22 -3.70 -33.75
CA SER A 478 29.08 -2.53 -33.87
C SER A 478 28.23 -1.29 -34.18
N PRO A 479 28.50 -0.12 -33.59
CA PRO A 479 27.81 1.10 -33.97
C PRO A 479 27.94 1.25 -35.48
N SER A 480 26.81 1.29 -36.18
CA SER A 480 26.81 1.67 -37.58
C SER A 480 27.36 3.09 -37.61
N LEU A 481 28.61 3.25 -38.08
CA LEU A 481 29.02 4.51 -38.68
C LEU A 481 27.91 4.86 -39.66
N PRO A 482 27.35 6.09 -39.62
CA PRO A 482 26.41 6.49 -40.65
C PRO A 482 27.10 6.20 -41.98
N GLU A 483 26.50 5.32 -42.80
CA GLU A 483 26.93 5.24 -44.19
C GLU A 483 26.84 6.69 -44.68
N PRO A 484 27.94 7.27 -45.24
CA PRO A 484 27.80 8.52 -45.95
C PRO A 484 26.68 8.27 -46.96
N ALA A 485 25.63 9.09 -46.86
CA ALA A 485 24.47 8.98 -47.73
C ALA A 485 24.99 8.66 -49.13
N LYS A 486 24.64 7.47 -49.66
CA LYS A 486 24.81 7.23 -51.08
C LYS A 486 24.08 8.38 -51.74
N ALA A 487 24.85 9.33 -52.24
CA ALA A 487 24.34 10.39 -53.08
C ALA A 487 23.56 9.65 -54.16
N THR A 488 22.24 9.73 -54.05
CA THR A 488 21.35 9.44 -55.16
C THR A 488 21.94 10.22 -56.32
N GLY A 489 22.36 9.47 -57.34
CA GLY A 489 22.99 10.03 -58.52
C GLY A 489 22.21 11.24 -58.96
N ASP A 490 22.95 12.31 -59.22
CA ASP A 490 22.50 13.51 -59.90
C ASP A 490 21.63 13.13 -61.11
N ILE A 491 20.31 13.15 -60.91
CA ILE A 491 19.29 12.84 -61.94
C ILE A 491 19.29 13.88 -63.08
N TYR A 492 20.18 14.88 -63.03
CA TYR A 492 20.32 15.92 -64.04
C TYR A 492 21.65 15.88 -64.80
N LYS A 493 22.52 14.88 -64.54
CA LYS A 493 23.79 14.78 -65.26
C LYS A 493 23.59 14.20 -66.67
N GLY A 494 23.39 15.07 -67.66
CA GLY A 494 23.41 14.72 -69.08
C GLY A 494 22.32 15.34 -69.96
N LEU A 495 21.47 16.23 -69.44
CA LEU A 495 20.51 16.94 -70.28
C LEU A 495 21.17 18.17 -70.93
N PRO A 496 21.17 18.29 -72.28
CA PRO A 496 21.66 19.49 -72.94
C PRO A 496 20.73 20.67 -72.60
N ILE A 497 21.32 21.73 -72.06
CA ILE A 497 20.64 23.02 -71.88
C ILE A 497 20.53 23.63 -73.28
N ALA A 498 19.32 23.65 -73.83
CA ALA A 498 18.99 24.46 -75.00
C ALA A 498 18.74 25.90 -74.54
N ASP A 499 19.26 26.86 -75.31
CA ASP A 499 19.07 28.29 -75.10
C ASP A 499 17.58 28.65 -75.02
N LEU A 500 17.21 29.35 -73.94
CA LEU A 500 15.86 29.84 -73.72
C LEU A 500 15.54 30.96 -74.72
N GLU A 501 14.65 30.68 -75.67
CA GLU A 501 13.92 31.71 -76.43
C GLU A 501 13.03 32.52 -75.47
N PRO A 502 12.94 33.86 -75.62
CA PRO A 502 12.06 34.68 -74.79
C PRO A 502 10.58 34.36 -75.08
N PRO A 503 9.72 34.31 -74.04
CA PRO A 503 8.34 33.89 -74.22
C PRO A 503 7.50 34.95 -74.96
N PRO A 504 6.49 34.53 -75.76
CA PRO A 504 5.61 35.45 -76.45
C PRO A 504 4.69 36.19 -75.46
N PRO A 505 4.22 37.40 -75.82
CA PRO A 505 3.35 38.20 -74.97
C PRO A 505 2.00 37.52 -74.76
N LEU A 506 1.66 37.24 -73.50
CA LEU A 506 0.36 36.66 -73.12
C LEU A 506 -0.77 37.71 -73.23
N PRO A 507 -2.02 37.28 -73.52
CA PRO A 507 -3.13 38.19 -73.77
C PRO A 507 -3.58 38.91 -72.50
N VAL A 508 -4.00 40.16 -72.68
CA VAL A 508 -4.64 40.99 -71.66
C VAL A 508 -5.95 40.32 -71.20
N VAL A 509 -5.91 39.65 -70.06
CA VAL A 509 -7.10 39.22 -69.32
C VAL A 509 -7.53 40.37 -68.42
N ARG A 510 -8.76 40.83 -68.62
CA ARG A 510 -9.41 41.88 -67.83
C ARG A 510 -9.41 41.51 -66.34
N PRO A 511 -9.25 42.47 -65.42
CA PRO A 511 -9.21 42.19 -64.00
C PRO A 511 -10.55 41.59 -63.56
N ALA A 512 -10.53 40.32 -63.18
CA ALA A 512 -11.57 39.76 -62.32
C ALA A 512 -11.48 40.51 -60.99
N SER A 513 -12.63 40.98 -60.51
CA SER A 513 -12.79 41.65 -59.22
C SER A 513 -12.00 40.92 -58.14
N ALA A 514 -11.19 41.67 -57.39
CA ALA A 514 -10.53 41.17 -56.19
C ALA A 514 -11.52 40.36 -55.35
N PRO A 515 -11.15 39.16 -54.87
CA PRO A 515 -11.86 38.58 -53.74
C PRO A 515 -11.89 39.67 -52.66
N PRO A 516 -13.01 39.90 -51.97
CA PRO A 516 -12.98 40.78 -50.82
C PRO A 516 -11.84 40.28 -49.94
N VAL A 517 -10.95 41.20 -49.53
CA VAL A 517 -10.02 40.92 -48.44
C VAL A 517 -10.90 40.50 -47.28
N ALA A 518 -11.04 39.19 -47.09
CA ALA A 518 -11.52 38.68 -45.83
C ALA A 518 -10.44 39.15 -44.85
N HIS A 519 -10.78 40.16 -44.06
CA HIS A 519 -10.12 40.37 -42.78
C HIS A 519 -9.93 38.97 -42.18
N PRO A 520 -8.75 38.59 -41.68
CA PRO A 520 -8.68 37.42 -40.84
C PRO A 520 -9.57 37.76 -39.65
N THR A 521 -10.82 37.30 -39.68
CA THR A 521 -11.73 37.28 -38.55
C THR A 521 -11.16 36.22 -37.62
N GLN A 522 -9.95 36.44 -37.09
CA GLN A 522 -9.41 35.63 -36.01
C GLN A 522 -10.44 35.75 -34.90
N THR A 523 -11.14 34.64 -34.64
CA THR A 523 -12.11 34.56 -33.56
C THR A 523 -11.40 34.94 -32.28
N LEU A 524 -11.97 35.91 -31.55
CA LEU A 524 -11.45 36.35 -30.27
C LEU A 524 -11.26 35.12 -29.36
N PRO A 525 -10.18 35.09 -28.55
CA PRO A 525 -9.92 33.93 -27.72
C PRO A 525 -11.06 33.74 -26.71
N GLU A 526 -11.69 32.57 -26.74
CA GLU A 526 -12.59 32.11 -25.69
C GLU A 526 -11.82 31.12 -24.82
N LEU A 527 -11.68 31.48 -23.54
CA LEU A 527 -11.00 30.67 -22.53
C LEU A 527 -12.03 29.90 -21.70
N ASP A 528 -11.66 28.70 -21.26
CA ASP A 528 -12.32 28.00 -20.17
C ASP A 528 -11.28 27.49 -19.17
N ILE A 529 -11.62 27.55 -17.88
CA ILE A 529 -10.74 27.15 -16.79
C ILE A 529 -11.04 25.71 -16.36
N THR A 530 -10.00 24.90 -16.21
CA THR A 530 -10.10 23.64 -15.47
C THR A 530 -10.13 24.00 -14.00
N ASP A 531 -11.35 24.15 -13.46
CA ASP A 531 -11.55 24.62 -12.09
C ASP A 531 -10.98 23.63 -11.06
N ILE A 532 -10.52 24.17 -9.94
CA ILE A 532 -10.01 23.39 -8.81
C ILE A 532 -11.21 22.82 -8.05
N GLU A 533 -11.10 21.60 -7.50
CA GLU A 533 -12.17 20.99 -6.69
C GLU A 533 -12.51 21.84 -5.46
N ASP A 534 -13.80 21.90 -5.10
CA ASP A 534 -14.25 22.66 -3.94
C ASP A 534 -13.69 22.14 -2.61
N GLY A 535 -13.20 23.08 -1.80
CA GLY A 535 -12.52 22.82 -0.55
C GLY A 535 -11.16 22.13 -0.70
N CYS A 536 -10.58 22.07 -1.90
CA CYS A 536 -9.23 21.54 -2.08
C CYS A 536 -8.22 22.32 -1.24
N VAL A 537 -7.37 21.63 -0.49
CA VAL A 537 -6.28 22.23 0.28
C VAL A 537 -4.94 21.78 -0.33
N PHE A 538 -4.15 22.74 -0.79
CA PHE A 538 -2.77 22.52 -1.24
C PHE A 538 -1.82 22.62 -0.06
N GLN A 539 -0.95 21.62 0.10
CA GLN A 539 0.12 21.64 1.10
C GLN A 539 1.07 22.82 0.82
N ARG A 540 1.18 23.70 1.80
CA ARG A 540 2.15 24.80 1.79
C ARG A 540 3.58 24.27 1.83
N LYS A 541 4.50 25.07 1.28
CA LYS A 541 5.94 25.04 1.54
C LYS A 541 6.30 26.35 2.23
N HIS A 542 6.75 26.27 3.48
CA HIS A 542 6.87 27.44 4.38
C HIS A 542 5.52 28.14 4.59
N ASN A 543 5.25 29.21 3.83
CA ASN A 543 4.05 30.04 3.94
C ASN A 543 3.28 30.21 2.62
N ALA A 544 3.63 29.47 1.57
CA ALA A 544 3.00 29.59 0.25
C ALA A 544 3.00 28.25 -0.50
N ALA A 545 2.31 28.16 -1.64
CA ALA A 545 2.37 27.02 -2.55
C ALA A 545 2.40 27.49 -4.01
N SER A 546 2.90 26.63 -4.89
CA SER A 546 2.77 26.79 -6.33
C SER A 546 1.47 26.13 -6.79
N ILE A 547 0.65 26.85 -7.53
CA ILE A 547 -0.66 26.40 -7.99
C ILE A 547 -0.61 26.21 -9.49
N VAL A 548 -0.99 25.02 -9.96
CA VAL A 548 -1.15 24.76 -11.39
C VAL A 548 -2.42 25.45 -11.87
N VAL A 549 -2.28 26.24 -12.93
CA VAL A 549 -3.37 26.88 -13.63
C VAL A 549 -3.49 26.21 -14.98
N SER A 550 -4.68 25.71 -15.33
CA SER A 550 -4.88 25.03 -16.61
C SER A 550 -6.29 25.24 -17.15
N GLY A 551 -6.45 25.05 -18.45
CA GLY A 551 -7.73 25.14 -19.12
C GLY A 551 -7.61 24.95 -20.63
N SER A 552 -8.69 25.24 -21.33
CA SER A 552 -8.77 25.18 -22.78
C SER A 552 -9.02 26.56 -23.38
N TYR A 553 -8.66 26.73 -24.65
CA TYR A 553 -8.99 27.92 -25.40
C TYR A 553 -9.40 27.58 -26.83
N THR A 554 -10.18 28.45 -27.46
CA THR A 554 -10.45 28.43 -28.91
C THR A 554 -10.03 29.74 -29.56
N GLY A 555 -9.75 29.73 -30.86
CA GLY A 555 -9.25 30.90 -31.58
C GLY A 555 -7.78 31.21 -31.28
N VAL A 556 -7.34 32.42 -31.63
CA VAL A 556 -5.97 32.87 -31.36
C VAL A 556 -5.90 33.46 -29.97
N THR A 557 -5.14 32.82 -29.09
CA THR A 557 -4.79 33.41 -27.79
C THR A 557 -3.34 33.91 -27.83
N GLY A 558 -3.08 35.01 -27.13
CA GLY A 558 -1.72 35.38 -26.74
C GLY A 558 -1.38 34.77 -25.38
N PRO A 559 -0.43 35.37 -24.64
CA PRO A 559 -0.09 34.94 -23.29
C PRO A 559 -1.34 34.84 -22.40
N VAL A 560 -1.45 33.76 -21.63
CA VAL A 560 -2.50 33.58 -20.63
C VAL A 560 -1.98 34.03 -19.28
N GLU A 561 -2.76 34.89 -18.62
CA GLU A 561 -2.48 35.41 -17.29
C GLU A 561 -3.46 34.84 -16.27
N ALA A 562 -3.00 34.65 -15.04
CA ALA A 562 -3.82 34.22 -13.92
C ALA A 562 -3.66 35.13 -12.70
N ARG A 563 -4.70 35.23 -11.87
CA ARG A 563 -4.66 35.90 -10.56
C ARG A 563 -5.43 35.14 -9.50
N VAL A 564 -5.12 35.39 -8.23
CA VAL A 564 -5.79 34.76 -7.09
C VAL A 564 -6.49 35.82 -6.25
N LEU A 565 -7.78 35.59 -5.99
CA LEU A 565 -8.63 36.42 -5.14
C LEU A 565 -8.99 35.66 -3.87
N ALA A 566 -9.20 36.37 -2.77
CA ALA A 566 -9.83 35.81 -1.59
C ALA A 566 -11.29 35.45 -1.89
N ALA A 567 -11.76 34.29 -1.42
CA ALA A 567 -13.11 33.80 -1.75
C ALA A 567 -14.22 34.54 -0.97
N ASP A 568 -13.88 35.20 0.13
CA ASP A 568 -14.77 35.91 1.05
C ASP A 568 -15.02 37.37 0.63
N ASP A 569 -13.97 38.13 0.35
CA ASP A 569 -14.06 39.56 0.04
C ASP A 569 -13.56 39.96 -1.36
N GLU A 570 -13.13 38.97 -2.16
CA GLU A 570 -12.57 39.15 -3.51
C GLU A 570 -11.32 40.04 -3.57
N SER A 571 -10.65 40.27 -2.43
CA SER A 571 -9.38 41.00 -2.39
C SER A 571 -8.30 40.25 -3.17
N VAL A 572 -7.52 40.99 -3.95
CA VAL A 572 -6.41 40.43 -4.74
C VAL A 572 -5.30 39.95 -3.80
N ARG A 573 -4.96 38.66 -3.89
CA ARG A 573 -3.87 38.03 -3.13
C ARG A 573 -2.63 37.80 -3.97
N VAL A 574 -2.83 37.46 -5.24
CA VAL A 574 -1.77 37.38 -6.25
C VAL A 574 -2.25 38.17 -7.46
N PRO A 575 -1.50 39.17 -7.94
CA PRO A 575 -1.88 39.96 -9.12
C PRO A 575 -1.80 39.13 -10.41
N TRP A 576 -2.31 39.70 -11.50
CA TRP A 576 -2.19 39.10 -12.84
C TRP A 576 -0.72 38.77 -13.15
N THR A 577 -0.48 37.50 -13.44
CA THR A 577 0.85 36.94 -13.72
C THR A 577 0.71 36.04 -14.94
N VAL A 578 1.64 36.15 -15.90
CA VAL A 578 1.68 35.25 -17.06
C VAL A 578 1.98 33.83 -16.59
N VAL A 579 1.11 32.88 -16.92
CA VAL A 579 1.26 31.46 -16.58
C VAL A 579 1.61 30.60 -17.78
N ASP A 580 1.19 31.00 -18.98
CA ASP A 580 1.53 30.35 -20.24
C ASP A 580 1.76 31.44 -21.30
N ASP A 581 2.99 31.62 -21.74
CA ASP A 581 3.39 32.69 -22.66
C ASP A 581 3.02 32.39 -24.11
N ALA A 582 2.96 31.11 -24.47
CA ALA A 582 2.65 30.63 -25.81
C ALA A 582 1.87 29.30 -25.78
N PRO A 583 0.60 29.32 -25.36
CA PRO A 583 -0.22 28.11 -25.23
C PRO A 583 -0.48 27.47 -26.61
N GLN A 584 -0.48 26.15 -26.69
CA GLN A 584 -0.58 25.38 -27.93
C GLN A 584 -1.65 24.28 -27.81
N ASN A 585 -2.08 23.73 -28.95
CA ASN A 585 -3.00 22.58 -29.00
C ASN A 585 -4.32 22.83 -28.23
N SER A 586 -4.84 24.07 -28.28
CA SER A 586 -6.08 24.48 -27.64
C SER A 586 -6.11 24.30 -26.11
N VAL A 587 -4.94 24.18 -25.48
CA VAL A 587 -4.77 24.10 -24.02
C VAL A 587 -3.76 25.12 -23.52
N PHE A 588 -4.02 25.64 -22.34
CA PHE A 588 -3.01 26.40 -21.59
C PHE A 588 -2.77 25.70 -20.26
N THR A 589 -1.51 25.61 -19.86
CA THR A 589 -1.13 25.07 -18.54
C THR A 589 0.13 25.77 -18.05
N GLY A 590 0.07 26.29 -16.83
CA GLY A 590 1.16 27.02 -16.21
C GLY A 590 1.19 26.89 -14.70
N ILE A 591 2.19 27.51 -14.08
CA ILE A 591 2.38 27.51 -12.63
C ILE A 591 2.32 28.94 -12.11
N LEU A 592 1.38 29.20 -11.22
CA LEU A 592 1.36 30.42 -10.41
C LEU A 592 2.14 30.17 -9.12
N ALA A 593 3.34 30.73 -9.05
CA ALA A 593 4.23 30.55 -7.90
C ALA A 593 3.82 31.44 -6.71
N HIS A 594 4.23 31.05 -5.51
CA HIS A 594 4.13 31.84 -4.28
C HIS A 594 2.71 32.29 -3.88
N VAL A 595 1.68 31.46 -4.14
CA VAL A 595 0.33 31.72 -3.63
C VAL A 595 0.34 31.57 -2.10
N PRO A 596 0.01 32.62 -1.32
CA PRO A 596 0.20 32.63 0.13
C PRO A 596 -0.79 31.69 0.83
N GLN A 597 -0.39 31.14 1.98
CA GLN A 597 -1.31 30.49 2.92
C GLN A 597 -2.25 31.52 3.58
N GLY A 598 -3.40 31.07 4.08
CA GLY A 598 -4.18 31.89 5.04
C GLY A 598 -5.68 31.97 4.79
N GLY A 599 -6.17 31.74 3.58
CA GLY A 599 -7.61 31.84 3.27
C GLY A 599 -8.10 30.83 2.25
N TRP A 600 -9.41 30.87 2.01
CA TRP A 600 -10.04 30.28 0.85
C TRP A 600 -9.92 31.26 -0.32
N TYR A 601 -9.67 30.74 -1.52
CA TYR A 601 -9.34 31.49 -2.70
C TYR A 601 -10.21 31.09 -3.90
N ARG A 602 -10.25 31.97 -4.89
CA ARG A 602 -10.74 31.72 -6.24
C ARG A 602 -9.69 32.11 -7.26
N LEU A 603 -9.66 31.39 -8.38
CA LEU A 603 -8.74 31.61 -9.49
C LEU A 603 -9.46 32.34 -10.61
N GLU A 604 -8.78 33.30 -11.23
CA GLU A 604 -9.23 33.93 -12.47
C GLU A 604 -8.16 33.85 -13.54
N VAL A 605 -8.58 33.70 -14.79
CA VAL A 605 -7.71 33.65 -15.97
C VAL A 605 -8.22 34.60 -17.05
N ARG A 606 -7.29 35.14 -17.85
CA ARG A 606 -7.57 35.97 -19.02
C ARG A 606 -6.50 35.82 -20.09
N SER A 607 -6.82 36.21 -21.32
CA SER A 607 -5.83 36.36 -22.39
C SER A 607 -5.26 37.77 -22.33
N ALA A 608 -3.94 37.92 -22.51
CA ALA A 608 -3.30 39.23 -22.64
C ALA A 608 -3.76 39.99 -23.90
N LEU A 609 -4.31 39.30 -24.90
CA LEU A 609 -4.91 39.93 -26.10
C LEU A 609 -6.29 40.54 -25.81
N THR A 610 -7.04 39.95 -24.88
CA THR A 610 -8.39 40.37 -24.50
C THR A 610 -8.52 40.47 -22.97
N PRO A 611 -7.77 41.38 -22.31
CA PRO A 611 -7.66 41.43 -20.85
C PRO A 611 -8.97 41.76 -20.12
N TRP A 612 -10.02 42.17 -20.83
CA TRP A 612 -11.37 42.41 -20.33
C TRP A 612 -12.24 41.13 -20.30
N VAL A 613 -11.85 40.05 -20.99
CA VAL A 613 -12.53 38.75 -20.93
C VAL A 613 -11.90 37.92 -19.82
N VAL A 614 -12.56 37.89 -18.67
CA VAL A 614 -12.09 37.17 -17.48
C VAL A 614 -12.97 35.95 -17.25
N LYS A 615 -12.35 34.79 -17.07
CA LYS A 615 -13.01 33.56 -16.62
C LYS A 615 -12.64 33.29 -15.17
N LYS A 616 -13.63 32.98 -14.35
CA LYS A 616 -13.50 32.82 -12.90
C LYS A 616 -13.89 31.40 -12.48
N GLY A 617 -13.05 30.78 -11.66
CA GLY A 617 -13.35 29.52 -10.99
C GLY A 617 -14.54 29.67 -10.05
N ARG A 618 -15.38 28.63 -9.98
CA ARG A 618 -16.60 28.59 -9.16
C ARG A 618 -16.29 28.16 -7.73
N HIS A 619 -15.35 27.23 -7.59
CA HIS A 619 -15.05 26.57 -6.32
C HIS A 619 -14.04 27.33 -5.47
N ARG A 620 -14.12 27.13 -4.14
CA ARG A 620 -13.12 27.65 -3.20
C ARG A 620 -12.01 26.62 -2.97
N TRP A 621 -10.77 27.06 -2.91
CA TRP A 621 -9.62 26.21 -2.59
C TRP A 621 -8.62 26.98 -1.73
N GLY A 622 -7.69 26.33 -1.05
CA GLY A 622 -6.83 27.00 -0.08
C GLY A 622 -5.40 26.47 -0.07
N VAL A 623 -4.47 27.31 0.39
CA VAL A 623 -3.08 26.90 0.69
C VAL A 623 -2.95 26.76 2.21
N GLY A 624 -2.58 25.58 2.67
CA GLY A 624 -2.68 25.20 4.07
C GLY A 624 -1.82 24.01 4.46
N MET A 625 -2.22 23.31 5.52
CA MET A 625 -1.51 22.15 6.06
C MET A 625 -2.32 20.88 5.80
N LEU A 626 -1.66 19.86 5.27
CA LEU A 626 -2.21 18.52 5.10
C LEU A 626 -1.62 17.57 6.13
N VAL A 627 -2.48 16.81 6.82
CA VAL A 627 -2.09 15.78 7.77
C VAL A 627 -2.71 14.46 7.34
N ALA A 628 -1.86 13.47 7.05
CA ALA A 628 -2.31 12.11 6.75
C ALA A 628 -2.65 11.37 8.04
N CYS A 629 -3.79 10.68 8.07
CA CYS A 629 -4.24 9.89 9.20
C CYS A 629 -4.46 8.45 8.73
N ILE A 630 -3.57 7.57 9.19
CA ILE A 630 -3.51 6.16 8.79
C ILE A 630 -3.44 5.24 10.01
N GLY A 631 -3.75 3.97 9.79
CA GLY A 631 -3.82 2.96 10.85
C GLY A 631 -5.13 2.17 10.74
N GLN A 632 -5.64 1.71 11.88
CA GLN A 632 -6.77 0.77 11.91
C GLN A 632 -8.00 1.30 12.65
N SER A 633 -8.70 0.43 13.39
CA SER A 633 -10.03 0.70 13.91
C SER A 633 -10.13 1.95 14.79
N ASN A 634 -9.19 2.22 15.70
CA ASN A 634 -9.23 3.46 16.48
C ASN A 634 -8.99 4.72 15.62
N MET A 635 -8.15 4.65 14.57
CA MET A 635 -8.01 5.76 13.61
C MET A 635 -9.27 5.92 12.76
N HIS A 636 -9.99 4.84 12.45
CA HIS A 636 -11.27 4.93 11.76
C HIS A 636 -12.31 5.64 12.65
N GLU A 637 -12.45 5.18 13.89
CA GLU A 637 -13.36 5.75 14.88
C GLU A 637 -13.03 7.21 15.23
N TRP A 638 -11.76 7.62 15.11
CA TRP A 638 -11.33 9.02 15.22
C TRP A 638 -12.12 9.98 14.32
N PHE A 639 -12.54 9.50 13.14
CA PHE A 639 -13.35 10.22 12.15
C PHE A 639 -14.85 9.86 12.19
N ALA A 640 -15.25 8.86 12.96
CA ALA A 640 -16.60 8.28 12.91
C ALA A 640 -17.37 8.32 14.23
N THR A 641 -16.68 8.46 15.37
CA THR A 641 -17.30 8.43 16.71
C THR A 641 -17.36 9.81 17.35
N GLY A 642 -18.51 10.09 17.98
CA GLY A 642 -18.79 11.33 18.72
C GLY A 642 -19.34 12.45 17.83
N THR A 643 -20.10 13.36 18.44
CA THR A 643 -20.77 14.49 17.76
C THR A 643 -20.62 15.82 18.50
N ASP A 644 -19.62 15.92 19.38
CA ASP A 644 -19.52 17.00 20.38
C ASP A 644 -18.97 18.31 19.81
N HIS A 645 -18.39 18.27 18.60
CA HIS A 645 -17.72 19.43 18.00
C HIS A 645 -18.43 19.90 16.75
N GLN A 646 -18.48 21.23 16.57
CA GLN A 646 -18.81 21.82 15.28
C GLN A 646 -17.52 21.98 14.44
N PRO A 647 -17.54 21.60 13.16
CA PRO A 647 -16.37 21.74 12.31
C PRO A 647 -16.01 23.21 12.06
N SER A 648 -14.73 23.53 12.17
CA SER A 648 -14.21 24.82 11.71
C SER A 648 -14.40 24.97 10.19
N PRO A 649 -14.78 26.15 9.68
CA PRO A 649 -14.95 26.39 8.23
C PRO A 649 -13.64 26.32 7.43
N ARG A 650 -12.50 26.08 8.10
CA ARG A 650 -11.17 25.92 7.51
C ARG A 650 -10.70 24.47 7.49
N VAL A 651 -11.48 23.53 8.02
CA VAL A 651 -11.12 22.11 8.04
C VAL A 651 -11.81 21.39 6.89
N MET A 652 -11.05 20.56 6.20
CA MET A 652 -11.53 19.69 5.13
C MET A 652 -11.05 18.26 5.38
N ILE A 653 -11.85 17.28 5.00
CA ILE A 653 -11.47 15.87 5.05
C ILE A 653 -11.27 15.36 3.63
N HIS A 654 -10.15 14.71 3.37
CA HIS A 654 -9.93 14.03 2.09
C HIS A 654 -9.98 12.52 2.31
N ARG A 655 -10.89 11.85 1.59
CA ARG A 655 -11.07 10.39 1.61
C ARG A 655 -11.68 9.93 0.29
N ASP A 656 -11.43 8.68 -0.07
CA ASP A 656 -11.89 8.08 -1.34
C ASP A 656 -11.44 8.87 -2.58
N GLY A 657 -10.36 9.66 -2.44
CA GLY A 657 -9.80 10.49 -3.50
C GLY A 657 -10.57 11.78 -3.79
N ARG A 658 -11.38 12.27 -2.85
CA ARG A 658 -12.16 13.52 -2.98
C ARG A 658 -12.11 14.34 -1.69
N TRP A 659 -12.37 15.63 -1.82
CA TRP A 659 -12.52 16.54 -0.69
C TRP A 659 -13.96 16.57 -0.16
N HIS A 660 -14.11 16.55 1.16
CA HIS A 660 -15.39 16.53 1.85
C HIS A 660 -15.42 17.61 2.92
N GLN A 661 -16.53 18.36 2.98
CA GLN A 661 -16.83 19.18 4.14
C GLN A 661 -17.08 18.25 5.34
N PRO A 662 -16.39 18.44 6.47
CA PRO A 662 -16.66 17.65 7.66
C PRO A 662 -18.07 17.93 8.20
N THR A 663 -18.70 16.89 8.77
CA THR A 663 -19.90 17.04 9.60
C THR A 663 -19.50 17.24 11.06
N SER A 664 -20.46 17.25 11.99
CA SER A 664 -20.18 17.22 13.43
C SER A 664 -19.67 15.87 13.93
N THR A 665 -19.60 14.83 13.08
CA THR A 665 -19.16 13.49 13.47
C THR A 665 -17.64 13.36 13.45
N GLY A 666 -17.08 12.65 14.43
CA GLY A 666 -15.65 12.32 14.47
C GLY A 666 -14.86 13.25 15.39
N ASN A 667 -15.07 13.08 16.70
CA ASN A 667 -14.51 13.96 17.72
C ASN A 667 -12.99 14.12 17.64
N GLY A 668 -12.26 13.04 17.40
CA GLY A 668 -10.80 13.09 17.32
C GLY A 668 -10.34 13.97 16.15
N ALA A 669 -10.94 13.77 14.98
CA ALA A 669 -10.59 14.50 13.77
C ALA A 669 -10.93 15.99 13.91
N LEU A 670 -12.11 16.28 14.43
CA LEU A 670 -12.58 17.65 14.63
C LEU A 670 -11.76 18.37 15.70
N ALA A 671 -11.44 17.72 16.83
CA ALA A 671 -10.59 18.30 17.86
C ALA A 671 -9.19 18.65 17.34
N LEU A 672 -8.58 17.73 16.57
CA LEU A 672 -7.29 17.96 15.90
C LEU A 672 -7.38 19.13 14.90
N GLY A 673 -8.28 19.03 13.92
CA GLY A 673 -8.43 19.99 12.83
C GLY A 673 -8.79 21.39 13.33
N ASN A 674 -9.76 21.50 14.24
CA ASN A 674 -10.22 22.77 14.78
C ASN A 674 -9.11 23.48 15.56
N ARG A 675 -8.35 22.75 16.40
CA ARG A 675 -7.24 23.35 17.15
C ARG A 675 -6.15 23.86 16.22
N LEU A 676 -5.78 23.09 15.19
CA LEU A 676 -4.81 23.53 14.20
C LEU A 676 -5.30 24.73 13.40
N ALA A 677 -6.54 24.71 12.91
CA ALA A 677 -7.12 25.81 12.16
C ALA A 677 -7.18 27.11 13.00
N ALA A 678 -7.55 27.01 14.27
CA ALA A 678 -7.61 28.14 15.19
C ALA A 678 -6.22 28.72 15.50
N ARG A 679 -5.23 27.87 15.76
CA ARG A 679 -3.87 28.31 16.12
C ARG A 679 -3.05 28.80 14.94
N LEU A 680 -3.20 28.18 13.78
CA LEU A 680 -2.41 28.51 12.59
C LEU A 680 -3.10 29.51 11.67
N LYS A 681 -4.43 29.66 11.76
CA LYS A 681 -5.24 30.55 10.91
C LYS A 681 -5.08 30.24 9.41
N ILE A 682 -4.93 28.97 9.07
CA ILE A 682 -4.82 28.45 7.69
C ILE A 682 -5.84 27.33 7.46
N PRO A 683 -6.17 27.00 6.20
CA PRO A 683 -6.88 25.75 5.87
C PRO A 683 -6.13 24.51 6.36
N ILE A 684 -6.85 23.52 6.88
CA ILE A 684 -6.33 22.24 7.36
C ILE A 684 -7.04 21.11 6.62
N GLY A 685 -6.28 20.29 5.90
CA GLY A 685 -6.77 19.07 5.26
C GLY A 685 -6.39 17.82 6.06
N LEU A 686 -7.36 17.04 6.51
CA LEU A 686 -7.15 15.75 7.17
C LEU A 686 -7.41 14.63 6.16
N LEU A 687 -6.37 13.88 5.80
CA LEU A 687 -6.46 12.79 4.83
C LEU A 687 -6.75 11.48 5.58
N ASN A 688 -7.99 11.01 5.53
CA ASN A 688 -8.40 9.77 6.20
C ASN A 688 -8.25 8.57 5.27
N TYR A 689 -7.24 7.75 5.53
CA TYR A 689 -7.00 6.48 4.83
C TYR A 689 -6.91 5.30 5.80
N SER A 690 -7.46 5.45 7.00
CA SER A 690 -7.53 4.36 7.97
C SER A 690 -8.35 3.18 7.47
N VAL A 691 -7.90 1.96 7.77
CA VAL A 691 -8.59 0.72 7.37
C VAL A 691 -8.85 -0.14 8.59
N ASN A 692 -10.13 -0.29 8.94
CA ASN A 692 -10.56 -1.12 10.06
C ASN A 692 -10.07 -2.58 9.87
N GLY A 693 -9.61 -3.21 10.96
CA GLY A 693 -9.12 -4.60 10.96
C GLY A 693 -7.73 -4.80 10.34
N SER A 694 -7.09 -3.76 9.80
CA SER A 694 -5.78 -3.88 9.15
C SER A 694 -4.64 -4.15 10.14
N GLY A 695 -3.74 -5.06 9.74
CA GLY A 695 -2.44 -5.28 10.40
C GLY A 695 -1.34 -4.40 9.82
N LEU A 696 -0.22 -4.26 10.53
CA LEU A 696 1.00 -3.75 9.90
C LEU A 696 1.61 -4.81 8.98
N THR A 697 1.60 -6.07 9.43
CA THR A 697 2.27 -7.20 8.78
C THR A 697 1.28 -8.18 8.14
N ALA A 698 1.74 -8.95 7.14
CA ALA A 698 0.94 -10.00 6.50
C ALA A 698 0.42 -11.06 7.49
N LYS A 699 1.17 -11.35 8.56
CA LYS A 699 0.75 -12.27 9.63
C LYS A 699 -0.51 -11.82 10.35
N ALA A 700 -0.74 -10.51 10.39
CA ALA A 700 -1.88 -9.86 11.02
C ALA A 700 -2.97 -9.46 10.01
N ASP A 701 -2.97 -10.02 8.80
CA ASP A 701 -4.07 -9.84 7.86
C ASP A 701 -5.30 -10.67 8.27
N TRP A 702 -6.40 -9.98 8.54
CA TRP A 702 -7.71 -10.55 8.86
C TRP A 702 -8.68 -10.54 7.67
N GLY A 703 -8.17 -10.35 6.45
CA GLY A 703 -8.95 -10.25 5.20
C GLY A 703 -9.25 -8.81 4.79
N THR A 704 -8.71 -7.83 5.51
CA THR A 704 -8.84 -6.38 5.24
C THR A 704 -7.55 -5.77 4.69
N GLY A 705 -6.47 -6.55 4.63
CA GLY A 705 -5.14 -6.12 4.17
C GLY A 705 -4.21 -5.68 5.29
N PHE A 706 -2.96 -5.38 4.93
CA PHE A 706 -1.90 -4.96 5.83
C PHE A 706 -1.06 -3.83 5.24
N TRP A 707 -0.44 -3.00 6.09
CA TRP A 707 0.20 -1.74 5.67
C TRP A 707 1.53 -1.92 4.95
N LEU A 708 2.22 -3.04 5.13
CA LEU A 708 3.40 -3.38 4.31
C LEU A 708 3.06 -3.92 2.92
N ASP A 709 1.78 -4.04 2.57
CA ASP A 709 1.35 -4.51 1.27
C ASP A 709 1.42 -3.38 0.22
N THR A 710 2.50 -3.37 -0.57
CA THR A 710 2.72 -2.43 -1.66
C THR A 710 2.03 -2.83 -2.97
N ALA A 711 1.19 -3.88 -2.95
CA ALA A 711 0.37 -4.29 -4.08
C ALA A 711 -0.45 -3.12 -4.66
N PRO A 712 -0.71 -3.08 -5.98
CA PRO A 712 -1.50 -2.03 -6.61
C PRO A 712 -2.90 -1.82 -6.02
N ASP A 713 -3.52 -2.85 -5.46
CA ASP A 713 -4.83 -2.81 -4.79
C ASP A 713 -4.74 -2.83 -3.24
N GLY A 714 -3.52 -2.91 -2.71
CA GLY A 714 -3.19 -2.90 -1.31
C GLY A 714 -3.61 -1.60 -0.60
N ILE A 715 -3.81 -1.69 0.71
CA ILE A 715 -4.31 -0.55 1.50
C ILE A 715 -3.32 0.62 1.52
N TYR A 716 -2.02 0.30 1.50
CA TYR A 716 -0.95 1.28 1.42
C TYR A 716 -1.00 2.03 0.09
N ARG A 717 -1.19 1.31 -1.03
CA ARG A 717 -1.31 1.96 -2.34
C ARG A 717 -2.51 2.90 -2.42
N ARG A 718 -3.66 2.50 -1.85
CA ARG A 718 -4.84 3.39 -1.75
C ARG A 718 -4.56 4.67 -0.98
N PHE A 719 -3.76 4.57 0.09
CA PHE A 719 -3.30 5.73 0.86
C PHE A 719 -2.40 6.64 0.01
N VAL A 720 -1.39 6.09 -0.65
CA VAL A 720 -0.47 6.84 -1.53
C VAL A 720 -1.25 7.53 -2.66
N ASP A 721 -2.13 6.82 -3.35
CA ASP A 721 -3.00 7.39 -4.39
C ASP A 721 -3.87 8.52 -3.86
N GLY A 722 -4.35 8.36 -2.62
CA GLY A 722 -5.08 9.37 -1.89
C GLY A 722 -4.31 10.65 -1.64
N VAL A 723 -3.09 10.53 -1.10
CA VAL A 723 -2.19 11.67 -0.90
C VAL A 723 -1.85 12.32 -2.24
N ASN A 724 -1.61 11.54 -3.29
CA ASN A 724 -1.37 12.05 -4.63
C ASN A 724 -2.58 12.83 -5.18
N ARG A 725 -3.80 12.35 -4.97
CA ARG A 725 -5.04 13.09 -5.30
C ARG A 725 -5.21 14.36 -4.48
N ALA A 726 -4.69 14.43 -3.26
CA ALA A 726 -4.64 15.67 -2.47
C ALA A 726 -3.48 16.62 -2.84
N GLY A 727 -2.48 16.19 -3.62
CA GLY A 727 -1.34 17.03 -4.04
C GLY A 727 0.04 16.40 -3.91
N GLY A 728 0.13 15.17 -3.40
CA GLY A 728 1.37 14.37 -3.33
C GLY A 728 2.28 14.71 -2.16
N SER A 729 1.90 15.66 -1.30
CA SER A 729 2.69 16.11 -0.16
C SER A 729 1.84 16.31 1.08
N VAL A 730 2.39 15.99 2.25
CA VAL A 730 1.75 16.24 3.55
C VAL A 730 2.78 16.80 4.54
N GLU A 731 2.29 17.54 5.54
CA GLU A 731 3.09 18.10 6.61
C GLU A 731 3.50 17.02 7.63
N ALA A 732 2.62 16.06 7.91
CA ALA A 732 2.86 14.97 8.84
C ALA A 732 1.96 13.77 8.56
N VAL A 733 2.39 12.60 9.02
CA VAL A 733 1.60 11.36 9.02
C VAL A 733 1.30 10.98 10.47
N VAL A 734 0.03 10.80 10.83
CA VAL A 734 -0.41 10.29 12.13
C VAL A 734 -0.75 8.82 11.98
N TRP A 735 -0.11 8.00 12.81
CA TRP A 735 -0.27 6.55 12.84
C TRP A 735 -0.90 6.09 14.14
N MET A 736 -2.00 5.35 14.04
CA MET A 736 -2.64 4.69 15.18
C MET A 736 -3.06 3.27 14.81
N GLN A 737 -2.24 2.31 15.22
CA GLN A 737 -2.40 0.90 14.88
C GLN A 737 -1.80 0.00 15.96
N GLY A 738 -2.01 -1.31 15.83
CA GLY A 738 -1.32 -2.34 16.59
C GLY A 738 -2.27 -3.40 17.14
N GLU A 739 -3.58 -3.12 17.18
CA GLU A 739 -4.55 -4.02 17.81
C GLU A 739 -4.70 -5.32 17.02
N ALA A 740 -4.63 -5.30 15.69
CA ALA A 740 -4.70 -6.49 14.85
C ALA A 740 -3.50 -7.42 15.07
N ASP A 741 -2.28 -6.86 15.08
CA ASP A 741 -1.03 -7.58 15.32
C ASP A 741 -0.97 -8.15 16.76
N ALA A 742 -1.36 -7.33 17.75
CA ALA A 742 -1.47 -7.77 19.15
C ALA A 742 -2.54 -8.85 19.34
N ALA A 743 -3.71 -8.72 18.70
CA ALA A 743 -4.79 -9.71 18.77
C ALA A 743 -4.39 -11.03 18.08
N ARG A 744 -3.60 -10.97 17.02
CA ARG A 744 -3.05 -12.15 16.37
C ARG A 744 -2.04 -12.86 17.26
N GLY A 745 -1.18 -12.09 17.93
CA GLY A 745 -0.17 -12.60 18.88
C GLY A 745 0.95 -13.43 18.25
N THR A 746 1.12 -13.34 16.92
CA THR A 746 2.13 -14.08 16.15
C THR A 746 3.34 -13.23 15.75
N VAL A 747 3.32 -11.93 16.06
CA VAL A 747 4.37 -10.97 15.73
C VAL A 747 5.13 -10.62 17.01
N SER A 748 6.46 -10.75 17.01
CA SER A 748 7.30 -10.36 18.14
C SER A 748 7.50 -8.83 18.18
N ARG A 749 7.93 -8.30 19.33
CA ARG A 749 8.33 -6.87 19.48
C ARG A 749 9.30 -6.45 18.36
N GLU A 750 10.38 -7.21 18.20
CA GLU A 750 11.42 -6.88 17.22
C GLU A 750 10.93 -6.97 15.77
N ALA A 751 10.11 -7.97 15.43
CA ALA A 751 9.53 -8.09 14.10
C ALA A 751 8.59 -6.92 13.78
N TYR A 752 7.79 -6.48 14.75
CA TYR A 752 6.91 -5.33 14.57
C TYR A 752 7.70 -4.01 14.47
N ARG A 753 8.77 -3.84 15.26
CA ARG A 753 9.67 -2.68 15.19
C ARG A 753 10.28 -2.53 13.79
N LYS A 754 10.89 -3.60 13.26
CA LYS A 754 11.45 -3.61 11.89
C LYS A 754 10.37 -3.36 10.82
N ALA A 755 9.17 -3.88 11.03
CA ALA A 755 8.06 -3.64 10.12
C ALA A 755 7.62 -2.15 10.10
N LEU A 756 7.70 -1.45 11.25
CA LEU A 756 7.46 -0.01 11.30
C LEU A 756 8.55 0.77 10.58
N GLU A 757 9.83 0.42 10.79
CA GLU A 757 10.96 1.05 10.10
C GLU A 757 10.78 0.95 8.59
N ARG A 758 10.51 -0.25 8.07
CA ARG A 758 10.24 -0.48 6.65
C ARG A 758 9.05 0.33 6.15
N LEU A 759 7.94 0.38 6.90
CA LEU A 759 6.78 1.18 6.49
C LEU A 759 7.13 2.67 6.38
N VAL A 760 7.91 3.20 7.32
CA VAL A 760 8.20 4.64 7.36
C VAL A 760 9.29 5.01 6.36
N ASP A 761 10.44 4.34 6.41
CA ASP A 761 11.64 4.73 5.67
C ASP A 761 11.65 4.20 4.25
N ASP A 762 11.30 2.93 4.06
CA ASP A 762 11.39 2.29 2.74
C ASP A 762 10.13 2.51 1.89
N HIS A 763 8.99 2.86 2.52
CA HIS A 763 7.73 3.05 1.81
C HIS A 763 7.25 4.52 1.89
N ILE A 764 6.76 4.97 3.05
CA ILE A 764 6.08 6.29 3.18
C ILE A 764 6.99 7.45 2.73
N ARG A 765 8.25 7.47 3.18
CA ARG A 765 9.19 8.55 2.88
C ARG A 765 9.71 8.53 1.45
N ILE A 766 9.60 7.38 0.78
CA ILE A 766 9.83 7.23 -0.65
C ILE A 766 8.63 7.79 -1.40
N ASP A 767 7.42 7.30 -1.14
CA ASP A 767 6.25 7.61 -1.98
C ASP A 767 5.60 8.96 -1.71
N ILE A 768 5.80 9.55 -0.53
CA ILE A 768 5.12 10.78 -0.12
C ILE A 768 6.13 11.91 0.09
N ARG A 769 5.89 13.04 -0.60
CA ARG A 769 6.73 14.21 -0.47
C ARG A 769 6.57 14.85 0.91
N ASN A 770 7.69 15.03 1.60
CA ASN A 770 7.77 15.84 2.81
C ASN A 770 7.35 17.30 2.52
N GLY A 771 6.20 17.72 3.05
CA GLY A 771 5.68 19.07 2.95
C GLY A 771 6.08 19.98 4.11
N SER A 772 6.74 19.43 5.13
CA SER A 772 7.22 20.19 6.28
C SER A 772 8.59 20.84 6.03
N SER A 773 9.03 21.67 6.97
CA SER A 773 10.39 22.22 7.00
C SER A 773 11.39 21.31 7.73
N ARG A 774 10.98 20.10 8.14
CA ARG A 774 11.85 19.11 8.81
C ARG A 774 12.73 18.37 7.79
N PRO A 775 13.87 17.79 8.19
CA PRO A 775 14.74 17.03 7.29
C PRO A 775 14.02 15.87 6.61
N GLN A 776 13.20 15.14 7.39
CA GLN A 776 12.36 14.04 6.91
C GLN A 776 10.89 14.30 7.20
N LEU A 777 9.99 13.55 6.52
CA LEU A 777 8.55 13.65 6.76
C LEU A 777 8.25 13.21 8.20
N PRO A 778 7.67 14.08 9.05
CA PRO A 778 7.33 13.73 10.42
C PRO A 778 6.33 12.58 10.50
N PHE A 779 6.66 11.56 11.28
CA PHE A 779 5.80 10.43 11.56
C PHE A 779 5.35 10.48 13.03
N LEU A 780 4.05 10.63 13.27
CA LEU A 780 3.47 10.88 14.59
C LEU A 780 2.79 9.59 15.09
N MET A 781 3.40 8.96 16.08
CA MET A 781 2.98 7.69 16.65
C MET A 781 1.96 7.89 17.76
N ILE A 782 0.77 7.28 17.65
CA ILE A 782 -0.13 7.05 18.78
C ILE A 782 -0.02 5.56 19.15
N PRO A 783 0.66 5.20 20.25
CA PRO A 783 0.87 3.81 20.61
C PRO A 783 -0.43 3.07 20.90
N LEU A 784 -0.34 1.73 20.89
CA LEU A 784 -1.43 0.81 21.07
C LEU A 784 -2.31 1.17 22.27
N VAL A 785 -3.57 1.51 21.96
CA VAL A 785 -4.64 1.78 22.92
C VAL A 785 -4.82 0.57 23.84
N LYS A 786 -5.17 0.82 25.11
CA LYS A 786 -5.47 -0.25 26.06
C LYS A 786 -6.65 -1.11 25.55
N ARG A 787 -6.56 -2.43 25.77
CA ARG A 787 -7.48 -3.46 25.26
C ARG A 787 -8.03 -4.29 26.41
N PRO A 788 -9.24 -3.96 26.93
CA PRO A 788 -9.90 -4.70 28.01
C PRO A 788 -9.90 -6.22 27.88
N THR A 789 -10.02 -6.78 26.67
CA THR A 789 -10.02 -8.23 26.43
C THR A 789 -8.75 -8.72 25.72
N GLY A 790 -7.67 -7.94 25.76
CA GLY A 790 -6.39 -8.27 25.13
C GLY A 790 -5.51 -9.19 26.00
N LYS A 791 -4.52 -9.83 25.38
CA LYS A 791 -3.46 -10.55 26.09
C LYS A 791 -2.31 -9.60 26.41
N ASP A 792 -1.80 -9.63 27.63
CA ASP A 792 -0.78 -8.68 28.10
C ASP A 792 0.48 -8.71 27.26
N ARG A 793 1.10 -9.87 27.10
CA ARG A 793 2.39 -10.00 26.42
C ARG A 793 2.34 -9.48 24.96
N PRO A 794 1.41 -9.90 24.10
CA PRO A 794 1.30 -9.31 22.76
C PRO A 794 1.04 -7.81 22.76
N CYS A 795 0.13 -7.31 23.60
CA CYS A 795 -0.17 -5.87 23.62
C CYS A 795 1.04 -5.06 24.10
N GLN A 796 1.75 -5.54 25.12
CA GLN A 796 2.96 -4.91 25.61
C GLN A 796 4.07 -4.92 24.55
N TRP A 797 4.27 -6.04 23.86
CA TRP A 797 5.28 -6.13 22.80
C TRP A 797 5.05 -5.14 21.68
N ILE A 798 3.81 -5.01 21.20
CA ILE A 798 3.48 -4.05 20.15
C ILE A 798 3.69 -2.61 20.64
N ARG A 799 3.20 -2.28 21.84
CA ARG A 799 3.38 -0.94 22.41
C ARG A 799 4.85 -0.60 22.60
N GLN A 800 5.64 -1.55 23.10
CA GLN A 800 7.06 -1.33 23.30
C GLN A 800 7.80 -1.15 21.97
N ALA A 801 7.47 -1.95 20.95
CA ALA A 801 8.03 -1.76 19.60
C ALA A 801 7.71 -0.36 19.03
N GLN A 802 6.51 0.16 19.28
CA GLN A 802 6.11 1.51 18.88
C GLN A 802 6.84 2.60 19.64
N MET A 803 7.13 2.38 20.93
CA MET A 803 7.93 3.31 21.74
C MET A 803 9.41 3.26 21.33
N ASP A 804 9.97 2.09 21.05
CA ASP A 804 11.35 1.94 20.56
C ASP A 804 11.54 2.64 19.20
N ALA A 805 10.52 2.59 18.34
CA ALA A 805 10.53 3.26 17.03
C ALA A 805 10.65 4.79 17.13
N LEU A 806 10.37 5.39 18.29
CA LEU A 806 10.61 6.82 18.53
C LEU A 806 12.11 7.16 18.58
N ASP A 807 12.95 6.18 18.95
CA ASP A 807 14.39 6.35 19.07
C ASP A 807 15.14 5.79 17.84
N THR A 808 14.56 4.82 17.13
CA THR A 808 15.23 4.18 15.97
C THR A 808 14.87 4.81 14.62
N ILE A 809 13.70 5.46 14.50
CA ILE A 809 13.28 6.12 13.26
C ILE A 809 13.48 7.63 13.40
N GLU A 810 14.31 8.23 12.55
CA GLU A 810 14.52 9.68 12.52
C GLU A 810 13.18 10.42 12.30
N GLU A 811 12.93 11.58 12.91
CA GLU A 811 11.67 12.34 12.78
C GLU A 811 10.40 11.52 13.10
N CYS A 812 10.52 10.48 13.94
CA CYS A 812 9.40 9.78 14.56
C CYS A 812 9.12 10.39 15.94
N HIS A 813 7.88 10.85 16.17
CA HIS A 813 7.51 11.60 17.36
C HIS A 813 6.31 10.95 18.05
N LEU A 814 6.28 10.98 19.38
CA LEU A 814 5.10 10.57 20.14
C LEU A 814 3.99 11.60 19.94
N ALA A 815 2.95 11.23 19.19
CA ALA A 815 1.82 12.10 18.90
C ALA A 815 0.99 12.37 20.15
N ALA A 816 0.59 11.31 20.83
CA ALA A 816 -0.17 11.34 22.07
C ALA A 816 -0.20 9.95 22.72
N LEU A 817 -0.40 9.91 24.04
CA LEU A 817 -0.72 8.69 24.77
C LEU A 817 -2.23 8.60 25.03
N SER A 818 -2.75 7.37 24.94
CA SER A 818 -4.15 7.06 25.16
C SER A 818 -4.38 6.07 26.32
N MET A 819 -3.32 5.62 27.00
CA MET A 819 -3.44 4.60 28.04
C MET A 819 -4.25 5.07 29.25
N ASP A 820 -4.26 6.37 29.53
CA ASP A 820 -5.05 7.00 30.59
C ASP A 820 -6.50 7.31 30.19
N LEU A 821 -6.88 7.00 28.95
CA LEU A 821 -8.19 7.33 28.39
C LEU A 821 -9.15 6.13 28.46
N GLU A 822 -10.45 6.41 28.53
CA GLU A 822 -11.49 5.40 28.68
C GLU A 822 -11.85 4.68 27.38
N ASN A 823 -12.12 3.38 27.48
CA ASN A 823 -12.59 2.56 26.38
C ASN A 823 -14.11 2.55 26.28
N ARG A 824 -14.59 2.44 25.05
CA ARG A 824 -15.92 1.94 24.71
C ARG A 824 -15.80 0.48 24.26
N GLY A 825 -16.40 -0.43 25.02
CA GLY A 825 -16.33 -1.86 24.72
C GLY A 825 -14.91 -2.41 24.84
N ARG A 826 -14.48 -3.21 23.84
CA ARG A 826 -13.29 -4.09 23.97
C ARG A 826 -11.96 -3.49 23.57
N GLN A 827 -11.95 -2.47 22.74
CA GLN A 827 -10.73 -1.98 22.09
C GLN A 827 -10.82 -0.56 21.51
N HIS A 828 -12.01 0.05 21.47
CA HIS A 828 -12.19 1.42 20.99
C HIS A 828 -12.23 2.38 22.17
N LEU A 829 -11.92 3.65 21.93
CA LEU A 829 -12.06 4.72 22.93
C LEU A 829 -13.50 5.25 23.00
N GLN A 830 -13.86 5.87 24.11
CA GLN A 830 -15.08 6.67 24.23
C GLN A 830 -15.02 7.95 23.37
N PRO A 831 -16.16 8.56 22.98
CA PRO A 831 -16.18 9.82 22.24
C PRO A 831 -15.33 10.95 22.86
N GLU A 832 -15.39 11.12 24.18
CA GLU A 832 -14.68 12.17 24.92
C GLU A 832 -13.17 11.88 24.94
N ALA A 833 -12.80 10.60 25.01
CA ALA A 833 -11.41 10.16 24.90
C ALA A 833 -10.82 10.51 23.53
N TYR A 834 -11.57 10.36 22.43
CA TYR A 834 -11.11 10.83 21.12
C TYR A 834 -10.91 12.35 21.07
N THR A 835 -11.77 13.14 21.73
CA THR A 835 -11.57 14.60 21.84
C THR A 835 -10.22 14.91 22.49
N THR A 836 -9.95 14.33 23.65
CA THR A 836 -8.68 14.54 24.37
C THR A 836 -7.49 14.12 23.53
N LEU A 837 -7.58 12.97 22.87
CA LEU A 837 -6.51 12.46 22.04
C LEU A 837 -6.24 13.36 20.83
N GLY A 838 -7.28 13.90 20.19
CA GLY A 838 -7.16 14.87 19.09
C GLY A 838 -6.49 16.18 19.50
N LEU A 839 -6.82 16.71 20.68
CA LEU A 839 -6.16 17.90 21.24
C LEU A 839 -4.67 17.65 21.53
N ARG A 840 -4.33 16.47 22.09
CA ARG A 840 -2.94 16.07 22.36
C ARG A 840 -2.15 15.90 21.06
N THR A 841 -2.70 15.24 20.04
CA THR A 841 -2.04 15.12 18.72
C THR A 841 -1.81 16.50 18.07
N ALA A 842 -2.78 17.41 18.15
CA ALA A 842 -2.63 18.77 17.67
C ALA A 842 -1.52 19.54 18.40
N GLN A 843 -1.35 19.31 19.70
CA GLN A 843 -0.26 19.89 20.49
C GLN A 843 1.11 19.48 19.93
N THR A 844 1.29 18.20 19.59
CA THR A 844 2.52 17.70 18.98
C THR A 844 2.78 18.34 17.63
N VAL A 845 1.77 18.42 16.76
CA VAL A 845 1.92 19.14 15.47
C VAL A 845 2.34 20.59 15.70
N LEU A 846 1.72 21.30 16.64
CA LEU A 846 2.07 22.69 16.96
C LEU A 846 3.48 22.82 17.54
N TYR A 847 3.95 21.85 18.32
CA TYR A 847 5.32 21.82 18.85
C TYR A 847 6.33 21.70 17.72
N LEU A 848 6.08 20.79 16.77
CA LEU A 848 6.94 20.62 15.60
C LEU A 848 6.97 21.86 14.69
N GLN A 849 5.95 22.72 14.77
CA GLN A 849 5.87 24.01 14.08
C GLN A 849 6.45 25.19 14.88
N GLY A 850 7.02 24.93 16.07
CA GLY A 850 7.53 25.97 16.96
C GLY A 850 6.45 26.90 17.52
N LYS A 851 5.19 26.44 17.60
CA LYS A 851 4.04 27.21 18.10
C LYS A 851 3.71 26.94 19.57
N THR A 852 4.39 25.98 20.17
CA THR A 852 4.34 25.64 21.58
C THR A 852 5.66 24.96 21.95
N ASP A 853 5.98 24.94 23.23
CA ASP A 853 7.23 24.50 23.84
C ASP A 853 7.20 23.08 24.42
N TYR A 854 6.02 22.46 24.55
CA TYR A 854 5.87 21.10 25.07
C TYR A 854 4.88 20.27 24.23
N HIS A 855 5.08 18.95 24.23
CA HIS A 855 4.14 17.99 23.63
C HIS A 855 4.06 16.63 24.34
N ARG A 856 5.02 16.30 25.21
CA ARG A 856 5.07 15.02 25.93
C ARG A 856 4.78 15.23 27.41
N GLY A 857 4.14 14.23 28.01
CA GLY A 857 3.94 14.19 29.44
C GLY A 857 5.23 13.85 30.20
N PRO A 858 5.15 13.76 31.53
CA PRO A 858 6.29 13.42 32.38
C PRO A 858 6.84 12.03 32.04
N ALA A 859 8.09 11.77 32.41
CA ALA A 859 8.74 10.45 32.31
C ALA A 859 9.36 10.08 33.65
N ILE A 860 9.44 8.77 33.91
CA ILE A 860 10.27 8.26 35.00
C ILE A 860 11.74 8.43 34.62
N ALA A 861 12.50 9.12 35.47
CA ALA A 861 13.92 9.35 35.32
C ALA A 861 14.76 8.28 36.02
N SER A 862 14.32 7.84 37.20
CA SER A 862 14.95 6.75 37.94
C SER A 862 14.01 6.13 38.97
N VAL A 863 14.37 4.93 39.42
CA VAL A 863 13.72 4.17 40.48
C VAL A 863 14.76 3.94 41.58
N ALA A 864 14.46 4.34 42.82
CA ALA A 864 15.40 4.26 43.93
C ALA A 864 14.80 3.53 45.14
N ARG A 865 15.49 2.50 45.63
CA ARG A 865 15.18 1.91 46.94
C ARG A 865 15.59 2.89 48.04
N VAL A 866 14.63 3.34 48.83
CA VAL A 866 14.87 4.29 49.94
C VAL A 866 14.82 3.63 51.31
N SER A 867 14.19 2.46 51.42
CA SER A 867 14.25 1.60 52.61
C SER A 867 14.00 0.14 52.24
N ASN A 868 13.91 -0.76 53.22
CA ASN A 868 13.49 -2.14 52.97
C ASN A 868 12.01 -2.27 52.55
N GLN A 869 11.19 -1.22 52.66
CA GLN A 869 9.75 -1.27 52.35
C GLN A 869 9.27 -0.08 51.52
N ALA A 870 10.19 0.69 50.92
CA ALA A 870 9.81 1.86 50.12
C ALA A 870 10.72 2.08 48.92
N ILE A 871 10.10 2.49 47.81
CA ILE A 871 10.72 2.88 46.55
C ILE A 871 10.28 4.30 46.23
N ASP A 872 11.22 5.16 45.84
CA ASP A 872 10.93 6.46 45.24
C ASP A 872 11.10 6.38 43.73
N ILE A 873 10.07 6.82 43.01
CA ILE A 873 10.03 6.99 41.55
C ILE A 873 10.28 8.47 41.27
N ILE A 874 11.42 8.76 40.64
CA ILE A 874 11.81 10.13 40.29
C ILE A 874 11.26 10.46 38.91
N ILE A 875 10.58 11.60 38.81
CA ILE A 875 9.87 12.08 37.62
C ILE A 875 10.60 13.27 37.01
N ARG A 876 10.79 13.22 35.69
CA ARG A 876 11.23 14.34 34.86
C ARG A 876 10.05 14.93 34.12
N HIS A 877 9.76 16.21 34.37
CA HIS A 877 8.78 16.98 33.62
C HIS A 877 9.28 17.31 32.21
N ARG A 878 8.39 17.23 31.22
CA ARG A 878 8.62 17.69 29.82
C ARG A 878 7.60 18.72 29.34
N GLY A 879 6.76 19.13 30.29
CA GLY A 879 5.67 20.07 30.23
C GLY A 879 5.13 20.17 31.65
N GLY A 880 4.56 21.32 32.01
CA GLY A 880 4.10 21.56 33.38
C GLY A 880 5.24 21.55 34.39
N THR A 881 4.86 21.56 35.66
CA THR A 881 5.79 21.63 36.81
C THR A 881 5.37 20.74 37.96
N ASP A 882 4.24 20.04 37.85
CA ASP A 882 3.68 19.23 38.92
C ASP A 882 2.87 18.03 38.39
N ILE A 883 2.59 17.06 39.24
CA ILE A 883 1.85 15.83 38.93
C ILE A 883 0.60 15.65 39.81
N THR A 884 -0.40 14.95 39.26
CA THR A 884 -1.64 14.54 39.94
C THR A 884 -1.97 13.08 39.59
N PRO A 885 -2.72 12.34 40.42
CA PRO A 885 -3.25 12.72 41.73
C PRO A 885 -2.19 12.64 42.85
N ALA A 886 -2.51 13.16 44.04
CA ALA A 886 -1.62 13.08 45.20
C ALA A 886 -1.65 11.71 45.91
N GLU A 887 -2.82 11.06 45.91
CA GLU A 887 -3.06 9.74 46.48
C GLU A 887 -3.93 8.92 45.51
N GLY A 888 -4.07 7.61 45.77
CA GLY A 888 -4.85 6.73 44.90
C GLY A 888 -4.23 6.53 43.53
N ILE A 889 -2.90 6.71 43.41
CA ILE A 889 -2.16 6.48 42.17
C ILE A 889 -2.24 4.98 41.81
N THR A 890 -2.58 4.69 40.55
CA THR A 890 -2.72 3.31 40.05
C THR A 890 -1.81 3.04 38.86
N GLY A 891 -1.59 1.76 38.56
CA GLY A 891 -0.90 1.31 37.35
C GLY A 891 0.57 0.97 37.53
N PHE A 892 1.13 1.14 38.72
CA PHE A 892 2.45 0.62 39.09
C PHE A 892 2.35 -0.84 39.56
N GLU A 893 3.37 -1.61 39.20
CA GLU A 893 3.61 -2.95 39.70
C GLU A 893 5.08 -3.07 40.10
N VAL A 894 5.34 -3.74 41.22
CA VAL A 894 6.69 -4.08 41.67
C VAL A 894 6.83 -5.59 41.61
N LEU A 895 7.90 -6.07 40.99
CA LEU A 895 8.12 -7.48 40.68
C LEU A 895 9.40 -8.00 41.34
N SER A 896 9.41 -9.27 41.71
CA SER A 896 10.62 -10.07 41.95
C SER A 896 10.57 -11.29 41.04
N GLY A 897 11.50 -11.38 40.09
CA GLY A 897 11.37 -12.27 38.94
C GLY A 897 10.11 -11.95 38.12
N GLU A 898 9.16 -12.89 38.08
CA GLU A 898 7.84 -12.76 37.44
C GLU A 898 6.70 -12.54 38.45
N THR A 899 7.01 -12.52 39.76
CA THR A 899 6.01 -12.47 40.83
C THR A 899 5.73 -11.02 41.23
N SER A 900 4.45 -10.63 41.24
CA SER A 900 4.04 -9.32 41.75
C SER A 900 4.13 -9.26 43.27
N LEU A 901 4.82 -8.23 43.76
CA LEU A 901 4.92 -7.90 45.17
C LEU A 901 3.73 -7.01 45.61
N PRO A 902 3.16 -7.24 46.80
CA PRO A 902 2.04 -6.45 47.30
C PRO A 902 2.46 -5.03 47.68
N ILE A 903 1.72 -4.05 47.14
CA ILE A 903 1.89 -2.62 47.42
C ILE A 903 0.84 -2.18 48.44
N THR A 904 1.26 -1.47 49.49
CA THR A 904 0.39 -0.89 50.52
C THR A 904 -0.20 0.44 50.07
N ALA A 905 0.64 1.34 49.57
CA ALA A 905 0.22 2.68 49.16
C ALA A 905 1.14 3.22 48.06
N ILE A 906 0.57 4.08 47.21
CA ILE A 906 1.32 4.87 46.23
C ILE A 906 0.88 6.33 46.38
N THR A 907 1.81 7.19 46.76
CA THR A 907 1.53 8.60 47.07
C THR A 907 2.54 9.51 46.39
N ARG A 908 2.07 10.69 45.99
CA ARG A 908 2.93 11.78 45.55
C ARG A 908 3.61 12.37 46.79
N ARG A 909 4.94 12.33 46.82
CA ARG A 909 5.73 12.97 47.89
C ARG A 909 5.93 14.45 47.62
N ASP A 910 6.27 14.79 46.38
CA ASP A 910 6.46 16.16 45.90
C ASP A 910 6.20 16.24 44.40
N ALA A 911 6.53 17.36 43.75
CA ALA A 911 6.28 17.56 42.33
C ALA A 911 7.07 16.60 41.40
N THR A 912 8.15 16.01 41.89
CA THR A 912 9.08 15.17 41.12
C THR A 912 9.21 13.75 41.68
N THR A 913 8.52 13.41 42.76
CA THR A 913 8.71 12.13 43.46
C THR A 913 7.38 11.47 43.77
N ILE A 914 7.22 10.22 43.33
CA ILE A 914 6.14 9.31 43.76
C ILE A 914 6.77 8.25 44.67
N ARG A 915 6.17 8.00 45.83
CA ARG A 915 6.57 6.95 46.76
C ARG A 915 5.66 5.73 46.62
N ILE A 916 6.27 4.56 46.50
CA ILE A 916 5.60 3.26 46.59
C ILE A 916 5.98 2.62 47.92
N GLU A 917 5.00 2.33 48.76
CA GLU A 917 5.16 1.63 50.03
C GLU A 917 4.77 0.17 49.86
N MET A 918 5.62 -0.75 50.31
CA MET A 918 5.48 -2.19 50.13
C MET A 918 4.91 -2.85 51.38
N ALA A 919 4.02 -3.84 51.21
CA ALA A 919 3.48 -4.58 52.34
C ALA A 919 4.49 -5.57 52.94
N SER A 920 5.51 -5.94 52.19
CA SER A 920 6.60 -6.84 52.58
C SER A 920 7.97 -6.24 52.28
N GLY A 921 9.02 -6.82 52.86
CA GLY A 921 10.40 -6.42 52.55
C GLY A 921 10.73 -6.54 51.06
N LEU A 922 11.52 -5.59 50.55
CA LEU A 922 12.00 -5.55 49.17
C LEU A 922 13.20 -6.48 49.00
N PRO A 923 13.15 -7.41 48.03
CA PRO A 923 14.33 -8.18 47.67
C PRO A 923 15.42 -7.28 47.06
N GLU A 924 16.63 -7.80 46.92
CA GLU A 924 17.71 -7.06 46.25
C GLU A 924 17.42 -6.85 44.76
N ASP A 925 16.79 -7.84 44.11
CA ASP A 925 16.47 -7.87 42.68
C ASP A 925 14.97 -7.60 42.42
N PHE A 926 14.53 -6.37 42.69
CA PHE A 926 13.18 -5.93 42.32
C PHE A 926 13.17 -5.14 41.00
N ARG A 927 12.03 -5.14 40.31
CA ARG A 927 11.78 -4.33 39.10
C ARG A 927 10.46 -3.59 39.21
N VAL A 928 10.38 -2.39 38.66
CA VAL A 928 9.15 -1.60 38.60
C VAL A 928 8.68 -1.47 37.16
N ARG A 929 7.36 -1.57 36.96
CA ARG A 929 6.71 -1.24 35.69
C ARG A 929 5.47 -0.40 35.91
N TYR A 930 5.14 0.43 34.92
CA TYR A 930 4.02 1.35 34.91
C TYR A 930 3.20 1.18 33.62
N LEU A 931 1.88 1.01 33.77
CA LEU A 931 0.91 0.82 32.67
C LEU A 931 1.24 -0.39 31.77
N TYR A 932 1.66 -1.49 32.38
CA TYR A 932 2.00 -2.73 31.68
C TYR A 932 0.77 -3.48 31.15
N GLY A 933 0.94 -4.17 30.02
CA GLY A 933 -0.01 -5.17 29.54
C GLY A 933 -1.13 -4.62 28.67
N ALA A 934 -2.22 -5.38 28.57
CA ALA A 934 -3.34 -5.07 27.69
C ALA A 934 -4.27 -4.02 28.32
N HIS A 935 -4.59 -4.15 29.61
CA HIS A 935 -5.57 -3.29 30.29
C HIS A 935 -5.12 -2.94 31.72
N PRO A 936 -4.08 -2.11 31.88
CA PRO A 936 -3.62 -1.68 33.20
C PRO A 936 -4.68 -0.84 33.93
N ASN A 937 -4.66 -0.88 35.26
CA ASN A 937 -5.51 -0.05 36.09
C ASN A 937 -5.11 1.43 35.96
N THR A 938 -6.05 2.24 35.48
CA THR A 938 -5.84 3.65 35.08
C THR A 938 -6.78 4.61 35.80
N THR A 939 -7.49 4.17 36.84
CA THR A 939 -8.42 5.01 37.61
C THR A 939 -7.71 6.18 38.31
N GLY A 940 -6.46 5.99 38.72
CA GLY A 940 -5.57 7.02 39.27
C GLY A 940 -4.30 7.20 38.45
N ALA A 941 -4.40 7.23 37.13
CA ALA A 941 -3.24 7.45 36.25
C ALA A 941 -2.59 8.83 36.52
N VAL A 942 -1.26 8.87 36.51
CA VAL A 942 -0.49 10.08 36.80
C VAL A 942 -0.52 11.00 35.58
N ARG A 943 -0.81 12.30 35.80
CA ARG A 943 -0.84 13.34 34.77
C ARG A 943 -0.11 14.59 35.24
N ASP A 944 0.48 15.34 34.31
CA ASP A 944 1.00 16.67 34.59
C ASP A 944 -0.11 17.70 34.82
N ASN A 945 0.29 18.88 35.29
CA ASN A 945 -0.58 20.04 35.48
C ASN A 945 -0.68 20.96 34.25
N THR A 946 -0.31 20.49 33.04
CA THR A 946 -0.54 21.28 31.83
C THR A 946 -2.04 21.37 31.53
N ALA A 947 -2.44 22.32 30.69
CA ALA A 947 -3.84 22.44 30.24
C ALA A 947 -4.38 21.20 29.51
N LEU A 948 -3.50 20.28 29.07
CA LEU A 948 -3.87 19.03 28.40
C LEU A 948 -3.76 17.81 29.32
N ALA A 949 -3.32 18.00 30.57
CA ALA A 949 -3.07 16.97 31.57
C ALA A 949 -2.42 15.73 30.94
N LEU A 950 -1.19 15.89 30.42
CA LEU A 950 -0.52 14.83 29.69
C LEU A 950 -0.11 13.71 30.66
N PRO A 951 -0.34 12.44 30.32
CA PRO A 951 -0.09 11.33 31.23
C PRO A 951 1.41 11.04 31.36
N LEU A 952 1.79 10.50 32.52
CA LEU A 952 3.10 9.87 32.71
C LEU A 952 3.27 8.74 31.69
N GLU A 953 4.42 8.74 30.99
CA GLU A 953 4.67 7.73 29.98
C GLU A 953 4.85 6.32 30.60
N PRO A 954 4.42 5.25 29.89
CA PRO A 954 4.65 3.88 30.33
C PRO A 954 6.13 3.60 30.62
N TYR A 955 6.39 2.74 31.59
CA TYR A 955 7.75 2.41 32.05
C TYR A 955 7.89 0.93 32.35
N SER A 956 9.08 0.39 32.10
CA SER A 956 9.47 -0.95 32.55
C SER A 956 10.97 -0.96 32.75
N ASP A 957 11.42 -1.31 33.95
CA ASP A 957 12.81 -1.75 34.15
C ASP A 957 13.04 -3.00 33.28
N GLN A 958 14.19 -3.07 32.60
CA GLN A 958 14.61 -4.28 31.88
C GLN A 958 15.16 -5.31 32.87
#